data_AF-A0A7J2LY18-F1
#
_entry.id   AF-A0A7J2LY18-F1
#
_cell.length_a   1.000
_cell.length_b   1.000
_cell.length_c   1.000
_cell.angle_alpha   90.00
_cell.angle_beta   90.00
_cell.angle_gamma   90.00
#
_symmetry.space_group_name_H-M   'P 1'
#
loop_
_entity.id
_entity.type
_entity.pdbx_description
1 polymer ?
#
loop_
_entity_poly.entity_id
_entity_poly.type
_entity_poly.pdbx_seq_one_letter_code
_entity_poly.pdbx_strand_id
1 'polypeptide(L)'
;MVSRAYEGKLNILLALMLSEELGPRAICECVRSPKRPDVLVLVNGVKVVLEGSYSKADAERDFRRRLGEGLGDFGVALHYLRDYPNASDAELLNLLRGSTFDVKLMIPEDISGTLKSWLEERQIEARPITEWATVGLPELVSMVYDVSQFVIAERDVEEAIDEIERLIDDFANRLVSLDREATVARRLYDVFYKLYGLSVGDYRVIRELIYAKAALTLLLSASFYQSVHSIHGLPDIASLVGRHGAKLGMREAFETIYRVSHRPVYDLAIRVVDTLPDALEPMLERLAECAAEISSKRTLLRRDFSGKVYHRVVGDWAVRKNFATYFTTTPAAYLLAYLAVFTNGWSAPSELNGLRVCDFACGSGTLLIAIYSALKDLYIRKRLGQGEEVDLGDFHRKVLEDVIWGFDTLRYASQVTAAHLALQNPETRVSRINTFAVPLGRRGGRVILGSLVFLSRRTLPNLLPYCEGHPAERASIVDEGGTPPKIPDRFSLVIMNPPFTRATGRGGRSGGGLFGFIPDEEVRSAVVREYRRVRDLVRRDLQATSRDVYQELGADLRELLSIGQAGEGLLFLYLASRYVKEGGRIAFVLPKSLLTGVSWFLARALLLEEFNVDHIVVSYDRARGYNFSESTSLSEVLIVATKRRSAEGRTKVTVLLRKPETSLEAKALALKILGEEGCVSLNRSEAYVRVVDKRKLRQRIANWGALAAFPDPELVEVADDILSGKIFGREIPMRRLGEIASIGIDRRQFHDNFTRARLGAPDAFPAVYGGAEAVRTRMAVRPNAGIVPRNRGGELFASFSSRLLVPDRIRVNTAHVISTYSREPVLSNIFYAVRLREGDETATKALCLWLNTTFGILSVLANRSETEGMFVGLKMTHWRLQPVLDVVELEPEVLRRLAEIFDRYSEREPRRLPEQYDPSEIDPVRLSIDSEFLEAVGVSCREEALRELYARVHQSLQLWRGS
;
A
#
# COMPACT_ATOMS: atom_id res chain seq x y z
N MET A 1 25.87 -56.54 2.42
CA MET A 1 24.76 -55.61 2.69
C MET A 1 25.05 -54.31 1.96
N VAL A 2 24.22 -53.93 0.99
CA VAL A 2 24.36 -52.63 0.31
C VAL A 2 23.97 -51.56 1.32
N SER A 3 24.84 -50.56 1.56
CA SER A 3 24.54 -49.43 2.43
C SER A 3 23.27 -48.74 1.91
N ARG A 4 22.27 -48.53 2.77
CA ARG A 4 21.06 -47.76 2.43
C ARG A 4 21.40 -46.27 2.32
N ALA A 5 20.69 -45.55 1.45
CA ALA A 5 20.76 -44.11 1.37
C ALA A 5 20.20 -43.48 2.66
N TYR A 6 20.79 -42.36 3.08
CA TYR A 6 20.31 -41.61 4.24
C TYR A 6 18.97 -40.95 3.89
N GLU A 7 17.95 -41.09 4.74
CA GLU A 7 16.59 -40.52 4.53
C GLU A 7 16.65 -39.02 4.20
N GLY A 8 17.52 -38.28 4.91
CA GLY A 8 17.72 -36.86 4.66
C GLY A 8 18.16 -36.53 3.24
N LYS A 9 18.99 -37.37 2.63
CA LYS A 9 19.44 -37.21 1.25
C LYS A 9 18.28 -37.43 0.28
N LEU A 10 17.43 -38.42 0.55
CA LEU A 10 16.25 -38.71 -0.27
C LEU A 10 15.20 -37.59 -0.16
N ASN A 11 14.98 -37.05 1.03
CA ASN A 11 14.05 -35.93 1.26
C ASN A 11 14.47 -34.70 0.44
N ILE A 12 15.78 -34.34 0.44
CA ILE A 12 16.33 -33.23 -0.36
C ILE A 12 16.03 -33.44 -1.84
N LEU A 13 16.38 -34.61 -2.38
CA LEU A 13 16.22 -34.92 -3.79
C LEU A 13 14.75 -34.90 -4.21
N LEU A 14 13.86 -35.41 -3.35
CA LEU A 14 12.43 -35.40 -3.61
C LEU A 14 11.85 -33.97 -3.63
N ALA A 15 12.32 -33.07 -2.76
CA ALA A 15 11.89 -31.68 -2.80
C ALA A 15 12.44 -30.88 -3.98
N LEU A 16 13.66 -31.18 -4.42
CA LEU A 16 14.20 -30.64 -5.66
C LEU A 16 13.34 -31.08 -6.85
N MET A 17 12.95 -32.37 -6.90
CA MET A 17 12.04 -32.89 -7.93
C MET A 17 10.66 -32.24 -7.87
N LEU A 18 10.07 -32.10 -6.68
CA LEU A 18 8.80 -31.40 -6.52
C LEU A 18 8.88 -29.97 -7.04
N SER A 19 10.01 -29.29 -6.83
CA SER A 19 10.19 -27.92 -7.30
C SER A 19 10.46 -27.83 -8.80
N GLU A 20 11.13 -28.83 -9.39
CA GLU A 20 11.30 -28.96 -10.83
C GLU A 20 9.95 -29.16 -11.53
N GLU A 21 9.12 -30.10 -11.03
CA GLU A 21 7.81 -30.43 -11.59
C GLU A 21 6.77 -29.32 -11.39
N LEU A 22 6.79 -28.63 -10.24
CA LEU A 22 5.94 -27.47 -9.99
C LEU A 22 6.43 -26.21 -10.74
N GLY A 23 7.65 -26.23 -11.28
CA GLY A 23 8.26 -25.14 -12.03
C GLY A 23 8.26 -23.81 -11.25
N PRO A 24 7.87 -22.67 -11.86
CA PRO A 24 7.88 -21.36 -11.18
C PRO A 24 6.86 -21.23 -10.04
N ARG A 25 6.10 -22.29 -9.74
CA ARG A 25 5.11 -22.33 -8.65
C ARG A 25 5.73 -22.81 -7.33
N ALA A 26 6.94 -23.37 -7.35
CA ALA A 26 7.61 -23.82 -6.14
C ALA A 26 9.07 -23.37 -6.11
N ILE A 27 9.49 -22.87 -4.95
CA ILE A 27 10.89 -22.64 -4.65
C ILE A 27 11.28 -23.68 -3.61
N CYS A 28 12.21 -24.57 -3.96
CA CYS A 28 12.85 -25.42 -2.97
C CYS A 28 13.80 -24.56 -2.16
N GLU A 29 13.46 -24.24 -0.92
CA GLU A 29 14.47 -23.85 0.07
C GLU A 29 15.02 -25.14 0.68
N CYS A 30 15.91 -25.81 -0.06
CA CYS A 30 16.64 -26.96 0.45
C CYS A 30 17.65 -26.46 1.48
N VAL A 31 17.29 -26.55 2.75
CA VAL A 31 18.16 -26.07 3.80
C VAL A 31 19.08 -27.19 4.30
N ARG A 32 20.36 -27.11 3.94
CA ARG A 32 21.37 -28.13 4.28
C ARG A 32 21.78 -28.03 5.75
N SER A 33 21.17 -28.86 6.61
CA SER A 33 21.62 -29.09 7.99
C SER A 33 22.57 -30.30 8.08
N PRO A 34 23.69 -30.23 8.84
CA PRO A 34 24.62 -31.35 9.02
C PRO A 34 24.08 -32.54 9.82
N LYS A 35 23.01 -32.35 10.62
CA LYS A 35 22.51 -33.39 11.56
C LYS A 35 21.29 -34.15 11.06
N ARG A 36 20.45 -33.53 10.22
CA ARG A 36 19.38 -34.13 9.40
C ARG A 36 18.84 -32.99 8.51
N PRO A 37 18.78 -33.10 7.18
CA PRO A 37 18.24 -32.04 6.34
C PRO A 37 16.74 -31.89 6.57
N ASP A 38 16.32 -30.68 6.91
CA ASP A 38 14.92 -30.33 7.05
C ASP A 38 14.45 -29.76 5.71
N VAL A 39 13.44 -30.40 5.12
CA VAL A 39 13.02 -30.10 3.77
C VAL A 39 11.73 -29.30 3.78
N LEU A 40 11.90 -27.99 3.55
CA LEU A 40 10.81 -27.06 3.38
C LEU A 40 10.64 -26.72 1.89
N VAL A 41 9.47 -27.00 1.34
CA VAL A 41 9.12 -26.60 -0.02
C VAL A 41 8.18 -25.41 0.06
N LEU A 42 8.55 -24.28 -0.53
CA LEU A 42 7.67 -23.12 -0.65
C LEU A 42 6.86 -23.26 -1.94
N VAL A 43 5.61 -23.68 -1.83
CA VAL A 43 4.70 -23.83 -2.96
C VAL A 43 3.74 -22.65 -2.97
N ASN A 44 3.90 -21.74 -3.94
CA ASN A 44 3.14 -20.49 -4.03
C ASN A 44 3.09 -19.71 -2.70
N GLY A 45 4.21 -19.68 -1.98
CA GLY A 45 4.37 -19.00 -0.68
C GLY A 45 3.87 -19.76 0.55
N VAL A 46 3.19 -20.90 0.35
CA VAL A 46 2.81 -21.84 1.40
C VAL A 46 4.01 -22.70 1.78
N LYS A 47 4.27 -22.82 3.07
CA LYS A 47 5.36 -23.62 3.63
C LYS A 47 4.90 -25.07 3.77
N VAL A 48 5.41 -25.93 2.91
CA VAL A 48 5.13 -27.36 2.90
C VAL A 48 6.30 -28.09 3.55
N VAL A 49 6.04 -28.77 4.67
CA VAL A 49 7.03 -29.62 5.34
C VAL A 49 6.98 -31.01 4.71
N LEU A 50 8.10 -31.47 4.17
CA LEU A 50 8.23 -32.80 3.57
C LEU A 50 9.08 -33.69 4.48
N GLU A 51 8.45 -34.71 5.08
CA GLU A 51 9.16 -35.68 5.92
C GLU A 51 9.02 -37.09 5.35
N GLY A 52 10.08 -37.57 4.71
CA GLY A 52 10.20 -38.96 4.26
C GLY A 52 10.98 -39.82 5.25
N SER A 53 10.48 -41.03 5.52
CA SER A 53 11.17 -42.06 6.30
C SER A 53 10.90 -43.46 5.77
N TYR A 54 11.77 -44.42 6.08
CA TYR A 54 11.51 -45.85 5.91
C TYR A 54 10.49 -46.42 6.92
N SER A 55 10.01 -45.60 7.85
CA SER A 55 9.02 -45.97 8.87
C SER A 55 7.86 -44.98 8.88
N LYS A 56 6.64 -45.49 8.70
CA LYS A 56 5.41 -44.67 8.76
C LYS A 56 5.27 -43.93 10.10
N ALA A 57 5.58 -44.61 11.20
CA ALA A 57 5.46 -44.03 12.54
C ALA A 57 6.49 -42.92 12.79
N ASP A 58 7.70 -43.05 12.24
CA ASP A 58 8.74 -42.03 12.37
C ASP A 58 8.42 -40.80 11.53
N ALA A 59 7.95 -40.98 10.29
CA ALA A 59 7.48 -39.88 9.45
C ALA A 59 6.34 -39.08 10.12
N GLU A 60 5.33 -39.75 10.70
CA GLU A 60 4.24 -39.06 11.39
C GLU A 60 4.70 -38.33 12.67
N ARG A 61 5.57 -38.94 13.47
CA ARG A 61 6.04 -38.35 14.73
C ARG A 61 6.90 -37.12 14.48
N ASP A 62 7.86 -37.23 13.56
CA ASP A 62 8.77 -36.13 13.22
C ASP A 62 7.98 -34.98 12.56
N PHE A 63 6.96 -35.31 11.77
CA PHE A 63 6.02 -34.31 11.25
C PHE A 63 5.22 -33.60 12.36
N ARG A 64 4.54 -34.34 13.25
CA ARG A 64 3.68 -33.75 14.31
C ARG A 64 4.46 -32.75 15.16
N ARG A 65 5.72 -33.06 15.46
CA ARG A 65 6.64 -32.15 16.18
C ARG A 65 6.82 -30.83 15.42
N ARG A 66 7.16 -30.88 14.12
CA ARG A 66 7.46 -29.69 13.30
C ARG A 66 6.24 -28.82 12.99
N LEU A 67 5.09 -29.44 12.76
CA LEU A 67 3.83 -28.69 12.59
C LEU A 67 3.44 -28.00 13.90
N GLY A 68 3.59 -28.69 15.05
CA GLY A 68 3.39 -28.10 16.38
C GLY A 68 4.30 -26.89 16.64
N GLU A 69 5.58 -27.01 16.26
CA GLU A 69 6.59 -25.94 16.30
C GLU A 69 6.32 -24.78 15.31
N GLY A 70 5.35 -24.92 14.38
CA GLY A 70 4.95 -23.85 13.46
C GLY A 70 5.91 -23.64 12.29
N LEU A 71 6.67 -24.66 11.90
CA LEU A 71 7.65 -24.60 10.82
C LEU A 71 7.02 -24.69 9.41
N GLY A 72 5.76 -25.13 9.29
CA GLY A 72 5.01 -25.22 8.03
C GLY A 72 3.54 -24.87 8.19
N ASP A 73 2.89 -24.55 7.07
CA ASP A 73 1.44 -24.33 6.97
C ASP A 73 0.69 -25.66 6.87
N PHE A 74 1.29 -26.65 6.21
CA PHE A 74 0.90 -28.07 6.23
C PHE A 74 2.10 -28.95 5.91
N GLY A 75 1.94 -30.27 5.92
CA GLY A 75 2.95 -31.11 5.30
C GLY A 75 2.53 -32.50 4.89
N VAL A 76 3.54 -33.21 4.42
CA VAL A 76 3.45 -34.46 3.69
C VAL A 76 4.35 -35.45 4.42
N ALA A 77 3.73 -36.40 5.13
CA ALA A 77 4.44 -37.55 5.67
C ALA A 77 4.56 -38.60 4.56
N LEU A 78 5.78 -39.05 4.29
CA LEU A 78 6.08 -39.94 3.18
C LEU A 78 6.82 -41.18 3.68
N HIS A 79 6.39 -42.34 3.19
CA HIS A 79 7.00 -43.63 3.50
C HIS A 79 7.62 -44.25 2.25
N TYR A 80 8.92 -44.50 2.34
CA TYR A 80 9.71 -45.12 1.29
C TYR A 80 9.44 -46.63 1.22
N LEU A 81 8.65 -47.06 0.23
CA LEU A 81 8.24 -48.46 0.04
C LEU A 81 9.38 -49.42 -0.33
N ARG A 82 10.53 -48.89 -0.76
CA ARG A 82 11.70 -49.68 -1.16
C ARG A 82 12.97 -49.13 -0.53
N ASP A 83 13.94 -50.01 -0.31
CA ASP A 83 15.29 -49.63 0.10
C ASP A 83 16.02 -48.96 -1.07
N TYR A 84 16.50 -47.73 -0.86
CA TYR A 84 17.31 -47.03 -1.84
C TYR A 84 18.80 -47.29 -1.56
N PRO A 85 19.59 -47.69 -2.57
CA PRO A 85 21.02 -47.90 -2.40
C PRO A 85 21.74 -46.57 -2.17
N ASN A 86 22.82 -46.57 -1.40
CA ASN A 86 23.68 -45.41 -1.25
C ASN A 86 24.44 -45.15 -2.57
N ALA A 87 23.86 -44.32 -3.43
CA ALA A 87 24.28 -44.06 -4.80
C ALA A 87 24.48 -42.55 -5.06
N SER A 88 24.91 -42.21 -6.28
CA SER A 88 25.05 -40.81 -6.71
C SER A 88 23.68 -40.10 -6.76
N ASP A 89 23.69 -38.76 -6.69
CA ASP A 89 22.45 -37.97 -6.70
C ASP A 89 21.64 -38.19 -7.98
N ALA A 90 22.31 -38.31 -9.14
CA ALA A 90 21.68 -38.57 -10.42
C ALA A 90 21.00 -39.95 -10.49
N GLU A 91 21.63 -40.99 -9.93
CA GLU A 91 21.04 -42.33 -9.86
C GLU A 91 19.85 -42.37 -8.90
N LEU A 92 19.95 -41.71 -7.75
CA LEU A 92 18.85 -41.60 -6.78
C LEU A 92 17.66 -40.81 -7.34
N LEU A 93 17.90 -39.72 -8.10
CA LEU A 93 16.84 -38.96 -8.77
C LEU A 93 16.06 -39.82 -9.78
N ASN A 94 16.77 -40.60 -10.61
CA ASN A 94 16.12 -41.51 -11.56
C ASN A 94 15.30 -42.60 -10.86
N LEU A 95 15.82 -43.14 -9.76
CA LEU A 95 15.06 -44.08 -8.93
C LEU A 95 13.83 -43.40 -8.32
N LEU A 96 13.95 -42.23 -7.71
CA LEU A 96 12.82 -41.52 -7.11
C LEU A 96 11.73 -41.16 -8.15
N ARG A 97 12.09 -40.81 -9.39
CA ARG A 97 11.11 -40.50 -10.45
C ARG A 97 10.18 -41.66 -10.80
N GLY A 98 10.71 -42.89 -10.79
CA GLY A 98 9.94 -44.11 -11.09
C GLY A 98 9.37 -44.82 -9.85
N SER A 99 9.38 -44.17 -8.69
CA SER A 99 8.90 -44.74 -7.43
C SER A 99 7.44 -44.42 -7.14
N THR A 100 6.81 -45.32 -6.40
CA THR A 100 5.61 -45.03 -5.63
C THR A 100 5.96 -44.86 -4.16
N PHE A 101 5.17 -44.06 -3.48
CA PHE A 101 5.34 -43.71 -2.07
C PHE A 101 4.00 -43.86 -1.36
N ASP A 102 4.01 -44.34 -0.12
CA ASP A 102 2.84 -44.14 0.73
C ASP A 102 2.93 -42.72 1.28
N VAL A 103 1.85 -41.96 1.14
CA VAL A 103 1.78 -40.55 1.54
C VAL A 103 0.57 -40.34 2.43
N LYS A 104 0.75 -39.49 3.44
CA LYS A 104 -0.33 -38.97 4.27
C LYS A 104 -0.20 -37.46 4.37
N LEU A 105 -1.26 -36.75 3.97
CA LEU A 105 -1.37 -35.32 4.16
C LEU A 105 -1.72 -35.05 5.61
N MET A 106 -0.93 -34.21 6.26
CA MET A 106 -1.15 -33.85 7.65
C MET A 106 -1.28 -32.34 7.75
N ILE A 107 -2.45 -31.94 8.23
CA ILE A 107 -2.94 -30.57 8.24
C ILE A 107 -3.46 -30.32 9.66
N PRO A 108 -3.31 -29.10 10.20
CA PRO A 108 -3.89 -28.77 11.50
C PRO A 108 -5.36 -29.20 11.60
N GLU A 109 -5.74 -29.82 12.72
CA GLU A 109 -7.09 -30.38 12.93
C GLU A 109 -8.17 -29.31 12.76
N ASP A 110 -7.86 -28.05 13.08
CA ASP A 110 -8.76 -26.90 13.04
C ASP A 110 -9.16 -26.44 11.62
N ILE A 111 -8.49 -26.90 10.55
CA ILE A 111 -8.85 -26.60 9.14
C ILE A 111 -9.16 -27.87 8.32
N SER A 112 -9.11 -29.04 8.95
CA SER A 112 -9.26 -30.34 8.29
C SER A 112 -10.67 -30.58 7.73
N GLY A 113 -11.70 -30.11 8.43
CA GLY A 113 -13.11 -30.25 8.02
C GLY A 113 -13.43 -29.49 6.74
N THR A 114 -13.02 -28.23 6.66
CA THR A 114 -13.29 -27.35 5.52
C THR A 114 -12.49 -27.74 4.29
N LEU A 115 -11.27 -28.24 4.47
CA LEU A 115 -10.52 -28.82 3.36
C LEU A 115 -11.25 -30.02 2.76
N LYS A 116 -11.81 -30.89 3.60
CA LYS A 116 -12.54 -32.06 3.14
C LYS A 116 -13.73 -31.65 2.28
N SER A 117 -14.54 -30.69 2.73
CA SER A 117 -15.64 -30.12 1.94
C SER A 117 -15.15 -29.48 0.63
N TRP A 118 -14.02 -28.77 0.65
CA TRP A 118 -13.45 -28.12 -0.53
C TRP A 118 -12.97 -29.11 -1.60
N LEU A 119 -12.40 -30.25 -1.19
CA LEU A 119 -11.96 -31.30 -2.12
C LEU A 119 -13.13 -32.09 -2.69
N GLU A 120 -14.17 -32.33 -1.87
CA GLU A 120 -15.42 -32.95 -2.31
C GLU A 120 -16.13 -32.08 -3.37
N GLU A 121 -16.18 -30.75 -3.19
CA GLU A 121 -16.68 -29.78 -4.18
C GLU A 121 -15.94 -29.88 -5.53
N ARG A 122 -14.67 -30.29 -5.53
CA ARG A 122 -13.81 -30.40 -6.71
C ARG A 122 -13.68 -31.81 -7.27
N GLN A 123 -14.44 -32.77 -6.73
CA GLN A 123 -14.39 -34.19 -7.12
C GLN A 123 -12.99 -34.83 -6.97
N ILE A 124 -12.19 -34.36 -6.01
CA ILE A 124 -10.86 -34.93 -5.71
C ILE A 124 -11.02 -35.95 -4.57
N GLU A 125 -10.55 -37.20 -4.74
CA GLU A 125 -10.64 -38.22 -3.68
C GLU A 125 -9.83 -37.82 -2.43
N ALA A 126 -10.51 -37.61 -1.30
CA ALA A 126 -9.92 -37.15 -0.04
C ALA A 126 -9.18 -38.25 0.78
N ARG A 127 -8.97 -39.45 0.22
CA ARG A 127 -8.36 -40.60 0.93
C ARG A 127 -6.99 -40.30 1.59
N PRO A 128 -6.07 -39.51 0.98
CA PRO A 128 -4.75 -39.21 1.58
C PRO A 128 -4.78 -38.29 2.81
N ILE A 129 -5.94 -37.71 3.16
CA ILE A 129 -6.09 -36.78 4.31
C ILE A 129 -6.38 -37.53 5.61
N THR A 130 -7.13 -38.62 5.52
CA THR A 130 -7.52 -39.43 6.67
C THR A 130 -6.67 -40.69 6.80
N GLU A 131 -6.17 -41.23 5.68
CA GLU A 131 -5.44 -42.50 5.62
C GLU A 131 -4.19 -42.41 4.75
N TRP A 132 -3.29 -43.39 4.88
CA TRP A 132 -2.13 -43.51 4.00
C TRP A 132 -2.57 -43.94 2.60
N ALA A 133 -2.13 -43.21 1.57
CA ALA A 133 -2.42 -43.51 0.18
C ALA A 133 -1.13 -43.73 -0.62
N THR A 134 -1.08 -44.77 -1.45
CA THR A 134 0.05 -45.02 -2.34
C THR A 134 -0.07 -44.14 -3.59
N VAL A 135 0.93 -43.30 -3.85
CA VAL A 135 0.93 -42.31 -4.93
C VAL A 135 2.26 -42.30 -5.68
N GLY A 136 2.25 -41.92 -6.95
CA GLY A 136 3.44 -41.58 -7.72
C GLY A 136 3.85 -40.12 -7.54
N LEU A 137 4.94 -39.72 -8.18
CA LEU A 137 5.40 -38.32 -8.18
C LEU A 137 4.38 -37.35 -8.80
N PRO A 138 3.73 -37.64 -9.95
CA PRO A 138 2.75 -36.71 -10.54
C PRO A 138 1.54 -36.47 -9.62
N GLU A 139 1.04 -37.52 -8.98
CA GLU A 139 -0.07 -37.41 -8.02
C GLU A 139 0.36 -36.64 -6.77
N LEU A 140 1.58 -36.86 -6.28
CA LEU A 140 2.14 -36.10 -5.17
C LEU A 140 2.25 -34.59 -5.49
N VAL A 141 2.71 -34.26 -6.70
CA VAL A 141 2.78 -32.88 -7.19
C VAL A 141 1.39 -32.23 -7.22
N SER A 142 0.38 -32.94 -7.76
CA SER A 142 -1.01 -32.45 -7.79
C SER A 142 -1.55 -32.22 -6.38
N MET A 143 -1.38 -33.18 -5.47
CA MET A 143 -1.87 -33.07 -4.09
C MET A 143 -1.25 -31.88 -3.35
N VAL A 144 0.08 -31.72 -3.44
CA VAL A 144 0.76 -30.60 -2.81
C VAL A 144 0.26 -29.27 -3.38
N TYR A 145 0.03 -29.21 -4.69
CA TYR A 145 -0.52 -28.02 -5.34
C TYR A 145 -1.95 -27.70 -4.87
N ASP A 146 -2.85 -28.69 -4.87
CA ASP A 146 -4.27 -28.51 -4.53
C ASP A 146 -4.46 -28.09 -3.07
N VAL A 147 -3.74 -28.72 -2.14
CA VAL A 147 -3.75 -28.34 -0.72
C VAL A 147 -3.17 -26.93 -0.53
N SER A 148 -2.11 -26.58 -1.26
CA SER A 148 -1.57 -25.22 -1.23
C SER A 148 -2.60 -24.19 -1.69
N GLN A 149 -3.41 -24.49 -2.72
CA GLN A 149 -4.48 -23.59 -3.16
C GLN A 149 -5.57 -23.41 -2.11
N PHE A 150 -5.96 -24.48 -1.40
CA PHE A 150 -6.89 -24.37 -0.28
C PHE A 150 -6.34 -23.47 0.85
N VAL A 151 -5.08 -23.68 1.24
CA VAL A 151 -4.42 -22.89 2.29
C VAL A 151 -4.33 -21.41 1.91
N ILE A 152 -4.04 -21.11 0.64
CA ILE A 152 -3.98 -19.73 0.11
C ILE A 152 -5.36 -19.06 0.11
N ALA A 153 -6.44 -19.82 -0.11
CA ALA A 153 -7.80 -19.28 -0.19
C ALA A 153 -8.35 -18.81 1.17
N GLU A 154 -7.79 -19.27 2.29
CA GLU A 154 -8.14 -18.81 3.64
C GLU A 154 -9.66 -18.87 3.99
N ARG A 155 -10.45 -19.77 3.37
CA ARG A 155 -11.92 -19.85 3.57
C ARG A 155 -12.35 -19.96 5.04
N ASP A 156 -11.66 -20.79 5.82
CA ASP A 156 -11.87 -20.95 7.27
C ASP A 156 -11.78 -19.64 8.04
N VAL A 157 -10.87 -18.76 7.61
CA VAL A 157 -10.61 -17.48 8.24
C VAL A 157 -11.78 -16.55 7.95
N GLU A 158 -12.30 -16.56 6.72
CA GLU A 158 -13.45 -15.73 6.31
C GLU A 158 -14.73 -16.13 7.05
N GLU A 159 -15.04 -17.43 7.14
CA GLU A 159 -16.21 -17.92 7.87
C GLU A 159 -16.18 -17.52 9.36
N ALA A 160 -15.02 -17.67 10.01
CA ALA A 160 -14.84 -17.26 11.41
C ALA A 160 -14.98 -15.74 11.59
N ILE A 161 -14.48 -14.94 10.64
CA ILE A 161 -14.64 -13.48 10.68
C ILE A 161 -16.11 -13.07 10.53
N ASP A 162 -16.86 -13.70 9.62
CA ASP A 162 -18.27 -13.41 9.38
C ASP A 162 -19.15 -13.71 10.61
N GLU A 163 -18.80 -14.75 11.37
CA GLU A 163 -19.45 -15.04 12.65
C GLU A 163 -19.14 -13.98 13.72
N ILE A 164 -17.87 -13.57 13.84
CA ILE A 164 -17.45 -12.55 14.80
C ILE A 164 -18.06 -11.19 14.48
N GLU A 165 -18.13 -10.83 13.20
CA GLU A 165 -18.77 -9.60 12.74
C GLU A 165 -20.24 -9.58 13.19
N ARG A 166 -20.98 -10.66 12.95
CA ARG A 166 -22.37 -10.79 13.40
C ARG A 166 -22.49 -10.66 14.92
N LEU A 167 -21.59 -11.29 15.69
CA LEU A 167 -21.60 -11.20 17.15
C LEU A 167 -21.32 -9.78 17.66
N ILE A 168 -20.37 -9.07 17.04
CA ILE A 168 -20.02 -7.69 17.40
C ILE A 168 -21.15 -6.74 17.01
N ASP A 169 -21.78 -6.93 15.87
CA ASP A 169 -22.93 -6.14 15.42
C ASP A 169 -24.14 -6.36 16.35
N ASP A 170 -24.43 -7.61 16.74
CA ASP A 170 -25.44 -7.94 17.76
C ASP A 170 -25.16 -7.22 19.09
N PHE A 171 -23.92 -7.26 19.55
CA PHE A 171 -23.48 -6.61 20.78
C PHE A 171 -23.67 -5.09 20.72
N ALA A 172 -23.23 -4.47 19.63
CA ALA A 172 -23.35 -3.04 19.41
C ALA A 172 -24.81 -2.61 19.35
N ASN A 173 -25.65 -3.34 18.59
CA ASN A 173 -27.08 -3.07 18.47
C ASN A 173 -27.81 -3.22 19.81
N ARG A 174 -27.45 -4.23 20.61
CA ARG A 174 -27.99 -4.39 21.96
C ARG A 174 -27.65 -3.21 22.86
N LEU A 175 -26.40 -2.76 22.86
CA LEU A 175 -26.01 -1.56 23.61
C LEU A 175 -26.71 -0.29 23.14
N VAL A 176 -26.93 -0.12 21.84
CA VAL A 176 -27.70 1.03 21.31
C VAL A 176 -29.11 1.06 21.91
N SER A 177 -29.76 -0.09 22.03
CA SER A 177 -31.11 -0.19 22.62
C SER A 177 -31.15 0.08 24.13
N LEU A 178 -30.09 -0.28 24.85
CA LEU A 178 -29.97 -0.14 26.31
C LEU A 178 -29.51 1.27 26.71
N ASP A 179 -28.53 1.85 26.01
CA ASP A 179 -27.93 3.15 26.34
C ASP A 179 -28.58 4.29 25.55
N ARG A 180 -29.87 4.53 25.80
CA ARG A 180 -30.67 5.56 25.11
C ARG A 180 -30.10 6.97 25.29
N GLU A 181 -29.52 7.26 26.46
CA GLU A 181 -28.93 8.56 26.80
C GLU A 181 -27.44 8.70 26.40
N ALA A 182 -26.86 7.66 25.78
CA ALA A 182 -25.45 7.62 25.39
C ALA A 182 -24.47 7.82 26.57
N THR A 183 -24.87 7.41 27.78
CA THR A 183 -24.05 7.51 28.99
C THR A 183 -22.91 6.50 29.02
N VAL A 184 -23.17 5.26 28.60
CA VAL A 184 -22.17 4.21 28.42
C VAL A 184 -21.24 4.59 27.27
N ALA A 185 -21.79 5.07 26.14
CA ALA A 185 -20.99 5.59 25.03
C ALA A 185 -20.04 6.71 25.48
N ARG A 186 -20.50 7.67 26.29
CA ARG A 186 -19.65 8.74 26.82
C ARG A 186 -18.50 8.20 27.69
N ARG A 187 -18.78 7.24 28.58
CA ARG A 187 -17.76 6.63 29.44
C ARG A 187 -16.75 5.82 28.63
N LEU A 188 -17.21 5.00 27.69
CA LEU A 188 -16.33 4.26 26.78
C LEU A 188 -15.53 5.20 25.87
N TYR A 189 -16.14 6.29 25.42
CA TYR A 189 -15.45 7.33 24.68
C TYR A 189 -14.31 7.94 25.48
N ASP A 190 -14.56 8.23 26.76
CA ASP A 190 -13.53 8.67 27.69
C ASP A 190 -12.42 7.62 27.82
N VAL A 191 -12.78 6.35 27.97
CA VAL A 191 -11.81 5.25 28.07
C VAL A 191 -10.93 5.12 26.82
N PHE A 192 -11.49 5.25 25.62
CA PHE A 192 -10.76 5.12 24.35
C PHE A 192 -10.03 6.39 23.90
N TYR A 193 -10.61 7.57 24.16
CA TYR A 193 -10.23 8.85 23.52
C TYR A 193 -9.90 9.99 24.49
N LYS A 194 -10.02 9.84 25.82
CA LYS A 194 -9.68 10.88 26.83
C LYS A 194 -8.17 11.10 26.97
N LEU A 195 -7.53 11.41 25.86
CA LEU A 195 -6.18 11.90 25.79
C LEU A 195 -6.22 13.28 25.12
N TYR A 196 -6.09 14.31 25.96
CA TYR A 196 -5.56 15.64 25.61
C TYR A 196 -6.35 16.47 24.59
N GLY A 197 -7.69 16.46 24.68
CA GLY A 197 -8.55 17.34 23.89
C GLY A 197 -8.85 16.83 22.47
N LEU A 198 -8.44 15.60 22.15
CA LEU A 198 -8.89 14.90 20.95
C LEU A 198 -10.34 14.45 21.16
N SER A 199 -11.22 14.88 20.27
CA SER A 199 -12.57 14.35 20.17
C SER A 199 -12.73 13.72 18.80
N VAL A 200 -12.88 12.39 18.73
CA VAL A 200 -13.24 11.72 17.47
C VAL A 200 -14.74 11.91 17.24
N GLY A 201 -15.14 13.12 16.84
CA GLY A 201 -16.54 13.47 16.63
C GLY A 201 -17.40 13.41 17.90
N ASP A 202 -18.68 13.71 17.73
CA ASP A 202 -19.68 13.58 18.79
C ASP A 202 -19.88 12.09 19.13
N TYR A 203 -19.63 11.72 20.37
CA TYR A 203 -19.79 10.36 20.88
C TYR A 203 -21.20 9.81 20.66
N ARG A 204 -22.23 10.68 20.60
CA ARG A 204 -23.61 10.29 20.31
C ARG A 204 -23.78 9.82 18.87
N VAL A 205 -23.08 10.46 17.94
CA VAL A 205 -23.09 10.13 16.51
C VAL A 205 -22.32 8.83 16.24
N ILE A 206 -21.26 8.56 17.02
CA ILE A 206 -20.39 7.39 16.84
C ILE A 206 -20.57 6.28 17.88
N ARG A 207 -21.67 6.30 18.66
CA ARG A 207 -21.89 5.34 19.75
C ARG A 207 -21.80 3.88 19.31
N GLU A 208 -22.29 3.57 18.12
CA GLU A 208 -22.26 2.22 17.55
C GLU A 208 -20.81 1.73 17.34
N LEU A 209 -19.95 2.58 16.78
CA LEU A 209 -18.52 2.31 16.62
C LEU A 209 -17.81 2.15 17.98
N ILE A 210 -18.18 2.97 18.97
CA ILE A 210 -17.63 2.88 20.33
C ILE A 210 -17.97 1.50 20.94
N TYR A 211 -19.21 1.04 20.76
CA TYR A 211 -19.65 -0.26 21.26
C TYR A 211 -19.00 -1.44 20.53
N ALA A 212 -18.86 -1.36 19.21
CA ALA A 212 -18.13 -2.36 18.43
C ALA A 212 -16.66 -2.47 18.87
N LYS A 213 -16.00 -1.33 19.15
CA LYS A 213 -14.63 -1.32 19.73
C LYS A 213 -14.58 -1.95 21.11
N ALA A 214 -15.59 -1.76 21.95
CA ALA A 214 -15.69 -2.42 23.24
C ALA A 214 -15.77 -3.94 23.06
N ALA A 215 -16.70 -4.43 22.24
CA ALA A 215 -16.84 -5.86 21.94
C ALA A 215 -15.52 -6.48 21.45
N LEU A 216 -14.88 -5.83 20.47
CA LEU A 216 -13.62 -6.29 19.90
C LEU A 216 -12.48 -6.31 20.94
N THR A 217 -12.41 -5.30 21.81
CA THR A 217 -11.41 -5.26 22.90
C THR A 217 -11.59 -6.46 23.83
N LEU A 218 -12.83 -6.78 24.19
CA LEU A 218 -13.15 -7.91 25.06
C LEU A 218 -12.85 -9.24 24.39
N LEU A 219 -13.27 -9.42 23.14
CA LEU A 219 -13.04 -10.63 22.37
C LEU A 219 -11.54 -10.94 22.25
N LEU A 220 -10.73 -9.97 21.81
CA LEU A 220 -9.28 -10.17 21.66
C LEU A 220 -8.60 -10.50 22.99
N SER A 221 -9.00 -9.83 24.08
CA SER A 221 -8.43 -10.04 25.41
C SER A 221 -8.84 -11.39 26.00
N ALA A 222 -10.09 -11.82 25.75
CA ALA A 222 -10.60 -13.13 26.14
C ALA A 222 -9.95 -14.25 25.32
N SER A 223 -9.79 -14.08 24.01
CA SER A 223 -9.09 -15.04 23.15
C SER A 223 -7.63 -15.19 23.56
N PHE A 224 -6.95 -14.08 23.91
CA PHE A 224 -5.59 -14.14 24.44
C PHE A 224 -5.55 -14.91 25.77
N TYR A 225 -6.48 -14.61 26.70
CA TYR A 225 -6.55 -15.29 28.00
C TYR A 225 -6.71 -16.79 27.81
N GLN A 226 -7.66 -17.19 26.98
CA GLN A 226 -7.95 -18.60 26.69
C GLN A 226 -6.83 -19.28 25.90
N SER A 227 -5.96 -18.54 25.23
CA SER A 227 -4.76 -19.11 24.59
C SER A 227 -3.64 -19.43 25.59
N VAL A 228 -3.65 -18.82 26.78
CA VAL A 228 -2.54 -18.91 27.75
C VAL A 228 -2.95 -19.49 29.11
N HIS A 229 -4.25 -19.63 29.40
CA HIS A 229 -4.73 -20.01 30.74
C HIS A 229 -4.14 -21.35 31.21
N SER A 230 -4.10 -22.37 30.35
CA SER A 230 -3.57 -23.70 30.66
C SER A 230 -2.09 -23.69 31.01
N ILE A 231 -1.30 -22.86 30.31
CA ILE A 231 0.14 -22.67 30.52
C ILE A 231 0.42 -22.00 31.87
N HIS A 232 -0.48 -21.13 32.31
CA HIS A 232 -0.37 -20.42 33.58
C HIS A 232 -1.10 -21.11 34.74
N GLY A 233 -1.69 -22.30 34.52
CA GLY A 233 -2.48 -23.01 35.53
C GLY A 233 -3.72 -22.23 35.97
N LEU A 234 -4.27 -21.40 35.09
CA LEU A 234 -5.45 -20.59 35.35
C LEU A 234 -6.72 -21.31 34.87
N PRO A 235 -7.87 -21.09 35.53
CA PRO A 235 -9.15 -21.62 35.06
C PRO A 235 -9.46 -21.16 33.62
N ASP A 236 -10.22 -21.94 32.87
CA ASP A 236 -10.74 -21.47 31.58
C ASP A 236 -11.78 -20.35 31.80
N ILE A 237 -11.96 -19.50 30.79
CA ILE A 237 -12.83 -18.33 30.89
C ILE A 237 -14.30 -18.75 31.09
N ALA A 238 -14.73 -19.85 30.48
CA ALA A 238 -16.10 -20.35 30.61
C ALA A 238 -16.40 -20.80 32.05
N SER A 239 -15.43 -21.42 32.73
CA SER A 239 -15.51 -21.77 34.15
C SER A 239 -15.65 -20.55 35.06
N LEU A 240 -14.95 -19.45 34.76
CA LEU A 240 -15.05 -18.21 35.53
C LEU A 240 -16.38 -17.50 35.29
N VAL A 241 -16.81 -17.45 34.03
CA VAL A 241 -18.12 -16.92 33.62
C VAL A 241 -19.26 -17.70 34.30
N GLY A 242 -19.22 -19.04 34.28
CA GLY A 242 -20.23 -19.88 34.91
C GLY A 242 -20.28 -19.77 36.45
N ARG A 243 -19.16 -19.42 37.10
CA ARG A 243 -19.08 -19.26 38.56
C ARG A 243 -19.52 -17.88 39.06
N HIS A 244 -19.19 -16.84 38.33
CA HIS A 244 -19.31 -15.45 38.81
C HIS A 244 -20.27 -14.58 37.98
N GLY A 245 -20.84 -15.11 36.89
CA GLY A 245 -21.51 -14.33 35.85
C GLY A 245 -20.51 -13.82 34.81
N ALA A 246 -20.98 -13.54 33.61
CA ALA A 246 -20.12 -13.22 32.47
C ALA A 246 -19.25 -11.98 32.69
N LYS A 247 -19.83 -10.93 33.27
CA LYS A 247 -19.10 -9.67 33.48
C LYS A 247 -18.00 -9.82 34.53
N LEU A 248 -18.35 -10.39 35.70
CA LEU A 248 -17.38 -10.59 36.79
C LEU A 248 -16.34 -11.67 36.45
N GLY A 249 -16.76 -12.75 35.78
CA GLY A 249 -15.87 -13.82 35.33
C GLY A 249 -14.82 -13.31 34.33
N MET A 250 -15.22 -12.52 33.32
CA MET A 250 -14.27 -11.87 32.41
C MET A 250 -13.33 -10.91 33.15
N ARG A 251 -13.86 -10.12 34.06
CA ARG A 251 -13.07 -9.17 34.86
C ARG A 251 -12.00 -9.90 35.69
N GLU A 252 -12.37 -10.97 36.37
CA GLU A 252 -11.45 -11.80 37.16
C GLU A 252 -10.41 -12.48 36.28
N ALA A 253 -10.80 -13.02 35.12
CA ALA A 253 -9.88 -13.58 34.14
C ALA A 253 -8.80 -12.56 33.76
N PHE A 254 -9.23 -11.34 33.40
CA PHE A 254 -8.36 -10.25 32.97
C PHE A 254 -7.45 -9.73 34.10
N GLU A 255 -7.96 -9.60 35.33
CA GLU A 255 -7.14 -9.20 36.48
C GLU A 255 -6.09 -10.25 36.86
N THR A 256 -6.46 -11.53 36.75
CA THR A 256 -5.57 -12.63 37.12
C THR A 256 -4.41 -12.71 36.15
N ILE A 257 -4.67 -12.70 34.85
CA ILE A 257 -3.60 -12.71 33.85
C ILE A 257 -2.79 -11.40 33.89
N TYR A 258 -3.42 -10.24 34.13
CA TYR A 258 -2.73 -8.96 34.30
C TYR A 258 -1.66 -9.01 35.39
N ARG A 259 -1.90 -9.73 36.49
CA ARG A 259 -0.92 -9.90 37.58
C ARG A 259 0.23 -10.84 37.21
N VAL A 260 -0.01 -11.79 36.29
CA VAL A 260 0.93 -12.86 35.93
C VAL A 260 1.80 -12.50 34.72
N SER A 261 1.24 -11.98 33.63
CA SER A 261 1.96 -11.73 32.38
C SER A 261 1.19 -10.75 31.45
N HIS A 262 1.87 -10.22 30.42
CA HIS A 262 1.23 -9.44 29.33
C HIS A 262 0.40 -8.24 29.81
N ARG A 263 0.87 -7.60 30.89
CA ARG A 263 0.24 -6.42 31.52
C ARG A 263 -0.36 -5.45 30.50
N PRO A 264 0.33 -4.97 29.44
CA PRO A 264 -0.17 -3.96 28.50
C PRO A 264 -1.52 -4.25 27.82
N VAL A 265 -1.91 -5.53 27.72
CA VAL A 265 -3.10 -5.97 26.98
C VAL A 265 -4.40 -5.78 27.78
N TYR A 266 -4.36 -5.78 29.12
CA TYR A 266 -5.57 -5.99 29.94
C TYR A 266 -6.19 -4.78 30.66
N ASP A 267 -5.52 -3.63 30.86
CA ASP A 267 -6.06 -2.46 31.60
C ASP A 267 -7.27 -1.84 30.90
N LEU A 268 -7.23 -1.68 29.58
CA LEU A 268 -8.40 -1.20 28.85
C LEU A 268 -9.51 -2.23 28.83
N ALA A 269 -9.19 -3.52 28.71
CA ALA A 269 -10.20 -4.57 28.75
C ALA A 269 -10.96 -4.54 30.09
N ILE A 270 -10.24 -4.43 31.20
CA ILE A 270 -10.81 -4.24 32.55
C ILE A 270 -11.69 -2.98 32.60
N ARG A 271 -11.18 -1.81 32.17
CA ARG A 271 -11.96 -0.56 32.15
C ARG A 271 -13.20 -0.64 31.26
N VAL A 272 -13.11 -1.36 30.14
CA VAL A 272 -14.23 -1.59 29.22
C VAL A 272 -15.27 -2.45 29.91
N VAL A 273 -14.90 -3.62 30.47
CA VAL A 273 -15.81 -4.50 31.22
C VAL A 273 -16.51 -3.74 32.36
N ASP A 274 -15.75 -2.96 33.13
CA ASP A 274 -16.29 -2.17 34.26
C ASP A 274 -17.31 -1.11 33.81
N THR A 275 -17.21 -0.64 32.56
CA THR A 275 -18.11 0.40 32.02
C THR A 275 -19.42 -0.18 31.51
N LEU A 276 -19.48 -1.47 31.19
CA LEU A 276 -20.66 -2.10 30.57
C LEU A 276 -21.79 -2.35 31.59
N PRO A 277 -23.07 -2.21 31.18
CA PRO A 277 -24.22 -2.54 32.03
C PRO A 277 -24.37 -4.06 32.22
N ASP A 278 -24.88 -4.49 33.38
CA ASP A 278 -25.09 -5.92 33.69
C ASP A 278 -26.13 -6.59 32.78
N ALA A 279 -27.03 -5.80 32.19
CA ALA A 279 -28.02 -6.27 31.20
C ALA A 279 -27.40 -6.82 29.89
N LEU A 280 -26.07 -6.75 29.74
CA LEU A 280 -25.31 -7.37 28.64
C LEU A 280 -24.79 -8.78 28.96
N GLU A 281 -25.03 -9.33 30.15
CA GLU A 281 -24.59 -10.69 30.55
C GLU A 281 -24.67 -11.73 29.41
N PRO A 282 -25.82 -11.97 28.76
CA PRO A 282 -25.92 -12.99 27.70
C PRO A 282 -25.02 -12.74 26.48
N MET A 283 -24.76 -11.46 26.17
CA MET A 283 -23.86 -11.11 25.06
C MET A 283 -22.40 -11.27 25.46
N LEU A 284 -22.07 -11.06 26.73
CA LEU A 284 -20.73 -11.32 27.26
C LEU A 284 -20.46 -12.83 27.33
N GLU A 285 -21.46 -13.66 27.68
CA GLU A 285 -21.35 -15.13 27.61
C GLU A 285 -21.00 -15.59 26.19
N ARG A 286 -21.76 -15.14 25.19
CA ARG A 286 -21.48 -15.44 23.77
C ARG A 286 -20.09 -14.98 23.34
N LEU A 287 -19.61 -13.83 23.83
CA LEU A 287 -18.24 -13.35 23.56
C LEU A 287 -17.18 -14.26 24.20
N ALA A 288 -17.42 -14.78 25.40
CA ALA A 288 -16.51 -15.73 26.05
C ALA A 288 -16.47 -17.08 25.32
N GLU A 289 -17.63 -17.59 24.90
CA GLU A 289 -17.75 -18.82 24.11
C GLU A 289 -17.02 -18.69 22.77
N CYS A 290 -17.29 -17.60 22.04
CA CYS A 290 -16.61 -17.29 20.79
C CYS A 290 -15.09 -17.14 20.99
N ALA A 291 -14.66 -16.47 22.07
CA ALA A 291 -13.26 -16.36 22.40
C ALA A 291 -12.61 -17.73 22.64
N ALA A 292 -13.32 -18.66 23.28
CA ALA A 292 -12.85 -20.01 23.51
C ALA A 292 -12.75 -20.82 22.23
N GLU A 293 -13.75 -20.73 21.35
CA GLU A 293 -13.70 -21.35 20.04
C GLU A 293 -12.53 -20.83 19.20
N ILE A 294 -12.35 -19.52 19.11
CA ILE A 294 -11.23 -18.89 18.40
C ILE A 294 -9.89 -19.40 18.96
N SER A 295 -9.75 -19.47 20.29
CA SER A 295 -8.52 -19.91 20.92
C SER A 295 -8.17 -21.38 20.65
N SER A 296 -9.19 -22.22 20.41
CA SER A 296 -8.99 -23.62 20.01
C SER A 296 -8.41 -23.73 18.60
N LYS A 297 -8.67 -22.75 17.73
CA LYS A 297 -8.21 -22.69 16.34
C LYS A 297 -6.83 -22.01 16.25
N ARG A 298 -5.78 -22.73 16.68
CA ARG A 298 -4.38 -22.23 16.73
C ARG A 298 -3.88 -21.71 15.37
N THR A 299 -4.31 -22.31 14.27
CA THR A 299 -3.92 -21.90 12.91
C THR A 299 -4.51 -20.54 12.55
N LEU A 300 -5.74 -20.25 13.01
CA LEU A 300 -6.36 -18.93 12.83
C LEU A 300 -5.60 -17.85 13.61
N LEU A 301 -5.27 -18.10 14.88
CA LEU A 301 -4.55 -17.13 15.72
C LEU A 301 -3.14 -16.80 15.23
N ARG A 302 -2.45 -17.78 14.63
CA ARG A 302 -1.12 -17.59 14.03
C ARG A 302 -1.17 -16.85 12.68
N ARG A 303 -2.34 -16.75 12.04
CA ARG A 303 -2.58 -15.94 10.84
C ARG A 303 -2.96 -14.51 11.24
N ASP A 304 -3.01 -13.57 10.27
CA ASP A 304 -3.42 -12.17 10.50
C ASP A 304 -4.94 -12.03 10.78
N PHE A 305 -5.50 -12.93 11.57
CA PHE A 305 -6.92 -13.02 11.89
C PHE A 305 -7.42 -11.79 12.66
N SER A 306 -6.71 -11.38 13.71
CA SER A 306 -7.11 -10.23 14.53
C SER A 306 -7.06 -8.91 13.77
N GLY A 307 -6.09 -8.76 12.85
CA GLY A 307 -6.01 -7.64 11.92
C GLY A 307 -7.22 -7.59 11.00
N LYS A 308 -7.58 -8.72 10.37
CA LYS A 308 -8.76 -8.82 9.50
C LYS A 308 -10.07 -8.55 10.25
N VAL A 309 -10.26 -9.10 11.46
CA VAL A 309 -11.43 -8.81 12.31
C VAL A 309 -11.51 -7.32 12.63
N TYR A 310 -10.38 -6.69 13.02
CA TYR A 310 -10.36 -5.25 13.26
C TYR A 310 -10.75 -4.46 12.01
N HIS A 311 -10.19 -4.79 10.85
CA HIS A 311 -10.48 -4.06 9.61
C HIS A 311 -11.94 -4.19 9.20
N ARG A 312 -12.52 -5.38 9.32
CA ARG A 312 -13.92 -5.60 8.98
C ARG A 312 -14.86 -4.87 9.94
N VAL A 313 -14.62 -5.00 11.24
CA VAL A 313 -15.43 -4.36 12.30
C VAL A 313 -15.24 -2.84 12.36
N VAL A 314 -14.03 -2.32 12.23
CA VAL A 314 -13.78 -0.87 12.37
C VAL A 314 -13.89 -0.17 11.02
N GLY A 315 -13.50 -0.83 9.92
CA GLY A 315 -13.54 -0.30 8.56
C GLY A 315 -14.96 -0.13 8.04
N ASP A 316 -15.80 -1.16 8.11
CA ASP A 316 -17.19 -1.09 7.63
C ASP A 316 -17.99 -0.02 8.37
N TRP A 317 -17.80 0.06 9.69
CA TRP A 317 -18.45 1.06 10.54
C TRP A 317 -17.94 2.48 10.28
N ALA A 318 -16.64 2.66 9.98
CA ALA A 318 -16.08 3.95 9.59
C ALA A 318 -16.59 4.42 8.22
N VAL A 319 -16.75 3.50 7.26
CA VAL A 319 -17.32 3.75 5.93
C VAL A 319 -18.80 4.14 6.03
N ARG A 320 -19.61 3.37 6.78
CA ARG A 320 -21.06 3.63 6.97
C ARG A 320 -21.35 5.02 7.57
N LYS A 321 -20.39 5.67 8.25
CA LYS A 321 -20.57 6.97 8.92
C LYS A 321 -19.61 8.08 8.43
N ASN A 322 -18.92 7.88 7.31
CA ASN A 322 -18.04 8.87 6.67
C ASN A 322 -16.84 9.32 7.56
N PHE A 323 -16.33 8.42 8.40
CA PHE A 323 -15.11 8.65 9.20
C PHE A 323 -13.89 8.26 8.38
N ALA A 324 -13.06 9.24 8.01
CA ALA A 324 -11.83 9.00 7.25
C ALA A 324 -10.71 8.44 8.15
N THR A 325 -10.77 7.14 8.41
CA THR A 325 -9.63 6.32 8.85
C THR A 325 -9.30 5.34 7.73
N TYR A 326 -8.19 5.59 7.04
CA TYR A 326 -7.68 4.72 5.98
C TYR A 326 -6.80 3.65 6.61
N PHE A 327 -7.07 2.39 6.32
CA PHE A 327 -6.34 1.26 6.87
C PHE A 327 -5.63 0.51 5.74
N THR A 328 -4.35 0.18 5.86
CA THR A 328 -3.68 -0.64 4.84
C THR A 328 -4.34 -2.02 4.75
N THR A 329 -4.63 -2.50 3.55
CA THR A 329 -5.15 -3.87 3.37
C THR A 329 -4.10 -4.89 3.80
N THR A 330 -4.52 -6.01 4.39
CA THR A 330 -3.60 -7.09 4.80
C THR A 330 -2.70 -7.55 3.64
N PRO A 331 -3.21 -7.85 2.42
CA PRO A 331 -2.34 -8.24 1.30
C PRO A 331 -1.30 -7.16 0.94
N ALA A 332 -1.68 -5.88 0.93
CA ALA A 332 -0.73 -4.80 0.63
C ALA A 332 0.37 -4.66 1.71
N ALA A 333 0.01 -4.85 2.98
CA ALA A 333 0.96 -4.83 4.10
C ALA A 333 1.99 -5.96 3.98
N TYR A 334 1.55 -7.18 3.65
CA TYR A 334 2.43 -8.33 3.43
C TYR A 334 3.32 -8.15 2.20
N LEU A 335 2.76 -7.68 1.08
CA LEU A 335 3.54 -7.35 -0.12
C LEU A 335 4.66 -6.34 0.20
N LEU A 336 4.32 -5.22 0.86
CA LEU A 336 5.29 -4.19 1.24
C LEU A 336 6.34 -4.73 2.23
N ALA A 337 5.93 -5.49 3.24
CA ALA A 337 6.80 -6.05 4.26
C ALA A 337 7.85 -7.02 3.66
N TYR A 338 7.41 -7.94 2.80
CA TYR A 338 8.30 -8.91 2.16
C TYR A 338 9.24 -8.24 1.16
N LEU A 339 8.77 -7.28 0.36
CA LEU A 339 9.66 -6.46 -0.48
C LEU A 339 10.71 -5.75 0.40
N ALA A 340 10.29 -5.11 1.50
CA ALA A 340 11.21 -4.38 2.38
C ALA A 340 12.27 -5.27 3.05
N VAL A 341 11.92 -6.49 3.45
CA VAL A 341 12.81 -7.41 4.17
C VAL A 341 13.71 -8.20 3.22
N PHE A 342 13.18 -8.72 2.12
CA PHE A 342 13.89 -9.66 1.24
C PHE A 342 14.58 -9.00 0.04
N THR A 343 14.41 -7.69 -0.18
CA THR A 343 15.23 -6.98 -1.18
C THR A 343 16.72 -7.15 -0.87
N ASN A 344 17.52 -7.43 -1.89
CA ASN A 344 18.96 -7.62 -1.77
C ASN A 344 19.67 -6.36 -1.24
N GLY A 345 20.82 -6.55 -0.59
CA GLY A 345 21.63 -5.43 -0.09
C GLY A 345 21.20 -4.86 1.27
N TRP A 346 20.21 -5.47 1.93
CA TRP A 346 19.99 -5.23 3.36
C TRP A 346 21.01 -6.02 4.14
N SER A 347 21.93 -5.31 4.78
CA SER A 347 22.76 -5.87 5.84
C SER A 347 21.89 -6.03 7.10
N ALA A 348 20.81 -6.80 7.01
CA ALA A 348 20.06 -7.22 8.19
C ALA A 348 21.08 -7.90 9.11
N PRO A 349 21.27 -7.42 10.35
CA PRO A 349 22.31 -7.97 11.22
C PRO A 349 22.16 -9.50 11.25
N SER A 350 23.29 -10.21 11.29
CA SER A 350 23.34 -11.68 11.27
C SER A 350 22.50 -12.30 12.39
N GLU A 351 22.21 -11.53 13.43
CA GLU A 351 21.33 -11.85 14.54
C GLU A 351 20.29 -10.72 14.70
N LEU A 352 19.12 -10.98 15.31
CA LEU A 352 18.14 -9.93 15.64
C LEU A 352 18.73 -8.79 16.50
N ASN A 353 19.93 -8.98 17.06
CA ASN A 353 20.67 -8.04 17.86
C ASN A 353 20.94 -6.72 17.10
N GLY A 354 20.42 -5.62 17.65
CA GLY A 354 20.56 -4.28 17.06
C GLY A 354 19.64 -4.00 15.86
N LEU A 355 18.83 -4.97 15.42
CA LEU A 355 17.74 -4.72 14.49
C LEU A 355 16.64 -3.92 15.21
N ARG A 356 16.18 -2.86 14.58
CA ARG A 356 15.07 -2.04 15.09
C ARG A 356 14.17 -1.64 13.94
N VAL A 357 12.87 -1.89 14.10
CA VAL A 357 11.81 -1.55 13.15
C VAL A 357 10.88 -0.54 13.80
N CYS A 358 10.52 0.52 13.07
CA CYS A 358 9.59 1.52 13.56
C CYS A 358 8.39 1.68 12.64
N ASP A 359 7.21 1.86 13.24
CA ASP A 359 6.06 2.51 12.60
C ASP A 359 5.63 3.71 13.46
N PHE A 360 5.71 4.92 12.89
CA PHE A 360 5.37 6.16 13.58
C PHE A 360 3.86 6.49 13.58
N ALA A 361 3.06 5.70 12.88
CA ALA A 361 1.60 5.83 12.78
C ALA A 361 0.95 4.45 12.63
N CYS A 362 1.15 3.58 13.63
CA CYS A 362 0.95 2.14 13.50
C CYS A 362 -0.51 1.70 13.38
N GLY A 363 -1.49 2.53 13.76
CA GLY A 363 -2.90 2.19 13.69
C GLY A 363 -3.21 0.88 14.42
N SER A 364 -3.86 -0.07 13.74
CA SER A 364 -4.16 -1.41 14.27
C SER A 364 -2.97 -2.38 14.30
N GLY A 365 -1.80 -1.97 13.81
CA GLY A 365 -0.58 -2.77 13.82
C GLY A 365 -0.37 -3.64 12.58
N THR A 366 -1.23 -3.56 11.56
CA THR A 366 -1.19 -4.43 10.36
C THR A 366 0.20 -4.51 9.70
N LEU A 367 0.88 -3.37 9.52
CA LEU A 367 2.23 -3.33 8.95
C LEU A 367 3.29 -3.93 9.89
N LEU A 368 3.14 -3.75 11.21
CA LEU A 368 4.05 -4.35 12.19
C LEU A 368 3.88 -5.86 12.27
N ILE A 369 2.66 -6.38 12.12
CA ILE A 369 2.37 -7.82 12.04
C ILE A 369 2.96 -8.40 10.75
N ALA A 370 2.76 -7.73 9.61
CA ALA A 370 3.34 -8.15 8.33
C ALA A 370 4.88 -8.19 8.39
N ILE A 371 5.52 -7.20 9.05
CA ILE A 371 6.96 -7.24 9.28
C ILE A 371 7.39 -8.31 10.28
N TYR A 372 6.64 -8.53 11.36
CA TYR A 372 6.88 -9.67 12.26
C TYR A 372 6.93 -10.98 11.47
N SER A 373 5.97 -11.20 10.56
CA SER A 373 5.91 -12.37 9.68
C SER A 373 7.13 -12.45 8.74
N ALA A 374 7.47 -11.36 8.06
CA ALA A 374 8.62 -11.32 7.16
C ALA A 374 9.96 -11.55 7.90
N LEU A 375 10.12 -11.00 9.11
CA LEU A 375 11.30 -11.23 9.95
C LEU A 375 11.37 -12.66 10.49
N LYS A 376 10.22 -13.26 10.84
CA LYS A 376 10.13 -14.66 11.25
C LYS A 376 10.62 -15.57 10.14
N ASP A 377 10.17 -15.32 8.92
CA ASP A 377 10.58 -16.08 7.74
C ASP A 377 12.06 -15.90 7.43
N LEU A 378 12.58 -14.67 7.53
CA LEU A 378 14.02 -14.41 7.41
C LEU A 378 14.84 -15.14 8.49
N TYR A 379 14.36 -15.15 9.74
CA TYR A 379 15.02 -15.83 10.86
C TYR A 379 15.10 -17.34 10.64
N ILE A 380 13.96 -17.97 10.30
CA ILE A 380 13.87 -19.40 9.99
C ILE A 380 14.84 -19.73 8.85
N ARG A 381 14.79 -18.98 7.75
CA ARG A 381 15.64 -19.22 6.57
C ARG A 381 17.13 -19.14 6.90
N LYS A 382 17.55 -18.17 7.73
CA LYS A 382 18.94 -18.01 8.16
C LYS A 382 19.41 -19.14 9.09
N ARG A 383 18.65 -19.44 10.15
CA ARG A 383 19.01 -20.45 11.17
C ARG A 383 19.11 -21.84 10.56
N LEU A 384 18.09 -22.22 9.80
CA LEU A 384 18.13 -23.47 9.05
C LEU A 384 19.38 -23.45 8.13
N GLY A 385 19.64 -22.36 7.40
CA GLY A 385 20.76 -22.24 6.46
C GLY A 385 22.14 -22.46 7.10
N GLN A 386 22.24 -22.25 8.41
CA GLN A 386 23.43 -22.44 9.23
C GLN A 386 23.46 -23.82 9.93
N GLY A 387 22.40 -24.62 9.80
CA GLY A 387 22.24 -25.90 10.50
C GLY A 387 21.94 -25.75 11.99
N GLU A 388 21.41 -24.59 12.40
CA GLU A 388 21.09 -24.27 13.80
C GLU A 388 19.61 -24.51 14.11
N GLU A 389 19.31 -24.72 15.40
CA GLU A 389 17.94 -24.93 15.88
C GLU A 389 17.11 -23.64 15.81
N VAL A 390 15.84 -23.78 15.43
CA VAL A 390 14.90 -22.65 15.29
C VAL A 390 14.12 -22.47 16.60
N ASP A 391 14.58 -21.55 17.45
CA ASP A 391 13.81 -21.12 18.63
C ASP A 391 12.86 -19.95 18.28
N LEU A 392 11.59 -20.26 18.06
CA LEU A 392 10.55 -19.25 17.80
C LEU A 392 10.08 -18.51 19.06
N GLY A 393 10.30 -19.07 20.25
CA GLY A 393 9.98 -18.40 21.52
C GLY A 393 10.98 -17.27 21.80
N ASP A 394 12.28 -17.56 21.69
CA ASP A 394 13.33 -16.53 21.80
C ASP A 394 13.20 -15.46 20.70
N PHE A 395 12.90 -15.88 19.46
CA PHE A 395 12.58 -14.96 18.37
C PHE A 395 11.45 -14.01 18.77
N HIS A 396 10.30 -14.56 19.21
CA HIS A 396 9.13 -13.76 19.54
C HIS A 396 9.42 -12.76 20.66
N ARG A 397 10.06 -13.22 21.75
CA ARG A 397 10.46 -12.37 22.87
C ARG A 397 11.35 -11.22 22.42
N LYS A 398 12.45 -11.50 21.71
CA LYS A 398 13.38 -10.47 21.22
C LYS A 398 12.68 -9.47 20.28
N VAL A 399 11.82 -9.96 19.40
CA VAL A 399 11.15 -9.10 18.42
C VAL A 399 10.19 -8.12 19.10
N LEU A 400 9.41 -8.57 20.09
CA LEU A 400 8.48 -7.70 20.82
C LEU A 400 9.16 -6.76 21.81
N GLU A 401 10.21 -7.23 22.48
CA GLU A 401 10.86 -6.47 23.55
C GLU A 401 11.88 -5.44 23.03
N ASP A 402 12.54 -5.72 21.91
CA ASP A 402 13.69 -4.92 21.45
C ASP A 402 13.59 -4.42 20.00
N VAL A 403 12.98 -5.22 19.10
CA VAL A 403 13.03 -4.95 17.65
C VAL A 403 11.89 -4.04 17.19
N ILE A 404 10.63 -4.36 17.49
CA ILE A 404 9.47 -3.63 16.94
C ILE A 404 9.13 -2.44 17.84
N TRP A 405 8.93 -1.27 17.23
CA TRP A 405 8.49 -0.04 17.88
C TRP A 405 7.29 0.54 17.13
N GLY A 406 6.16 0.71 17.81
CA GLY A 406 4.93 1.26 17.25
C GLY A 406 4.48 2.52 17.97
N PHE A 407 4.11 3.56 17.22
CA PHE A 407 3.57 4.80 17.77
C PHE A 407 2.24 5.16 17.11
N ASP A 408 1.26 5.58 17.91
CA ASP A 408 -0.01 6.12 17.37
C ASP A 408 -0.51 7.30 18.23
N THR A 409 -1.37 8.14 17.67
CA THR A 409 -2.04 9.20 18.43
C THR A 409 -3.15 8.69 19.34
N LEU A 410 -3.77 7.55 18.99
CA LEU A 410 -4.89 6.96 19.69
C LEU A 410 -4.44 5.83 20.62
N ARG A 411 -4.82 5.91 21.90
CA ARG A 411 -4.50 4.87 22.89
C ARG A 411 -5.02 3.49 22.49
N TYR A 412 -6.26 3.45 22.03
CA TYR A 412 -6.91 2.23 21.55
C TYR A 412 -6.09 1.52 20.44
N ALA A 413 -5.55 2.29 19.49
CA ALA A 413 -4.79 1.76 18.36
C ALA A 413 -3.48 1.09 18.82
N SER A 414 -2.72 1.76 19.70
CA SER A 414 -1.49 1.21 20.27
C SER A 414 -1.72 -0.09 21.05
N GLN A 415 -2.83 -0.21 21.78
CA GLN A 415 -3.12 -1.43 22.53
C GLN A 415 -3.57 -2.58 21.66
N VAL A 416 -4.47 -2.33 20.69
CA VAL A 416 -4.87 -3.35 19.72
C VAL A 416 -3.63 -3.91 19.00
N THR A 417 -2.71 -3.02 18.61
CA THR A 417 -1.41 -3.42 18.06
C THR A 417 -0.63 -4.34 19.00
N ALA A 418 -0.55 -4.00 20.29
CA ALA A 418 0.16 -4.80 21.29
C ALA A 418 -0.47 -6.20 21.47
N ALA A 419 -1.79 -6.27 21.55
CA ALA A 419 -2.54 -7.52 21.67
C ALA A 419 -2.33 -8.41 20.43
N HIS A 420 -2.41 -7.82 19.23
CA HIS A 420 -2.20 -8.54 17.96
C HIS A 420 -0.79 -9.12 17.85
N LEU A 421 0.21 -8.33 18.25
CA LEU A 421 1.59 -8.77 18.25
C LEU A 421 1.82 -9.92 19.24
N ALA A 422 1.23 -9.85 20.44
CA ALA A 422 1.32 -10.91 21.44
C ALA A 422 0.62 -12.22 20.99
N LEU A 423 -0.51 -12.13 20.29
CA LEU A 423 -1.24 -13.28 19.76
C LEU A 423 -0.45 -14.09 18.71
N GLN A 424 0.64 -13.56 18.15
CA GLN A 424 1.46 -14.29 17.19
C GLN A 424 2.18 -15.51 17.80
N ASN A 425 2.48 -15.47 19.11
CA ASN A 425 3.02 -16.59 19.86
C ASN A 425 2.62 -16.45 21.35
N PRO A 426 1.36 -16.74 21.70
CA PRO A 426 0.80 -16.40 23.02
C PRO A 426 1.46 -17.19 24.15
N GLU A 427 2.01 -18.38 23.86
CA GLU A 427 2.70 -19.25 24.82
C GLU A 427 4.00 -18.62 25.35
N THR A 428 4.57 -17.65 24.63
CA THR A 428 5.82 -16.99 25.00
C THR A 428 5.57 -15.83 25.96
N ARG A 429 6.23 -15.86 27.11
CA ARG A 429 6.19 -14.76 28.08
C ARG A 429 7.02 -13.57 27.59
N VAL A 430 6.40 -12.39 27.57
CA VAL A 430 7.06 -11.13 27.25
C VAL A 430 6.87 -10.11 28.37
N SER A 431 7.95 -9.40 28.70
CA SER A 431 8.00 -8.40 29.76
C SER A 431 7.51 -7.02 29.30
N ARG A 432 7.74 -6.69 28.02
CA ARG A 432 7.34 -5.41 27.42
C ARG A 432 7.00 -5.56 25.94
N ILE A 433 6.16 -4.67 25.45
CA ILE A 433 5.86 -4.49 24.02
C ILE A 433 5.99 -2.99 23.74
N ASN A 434 6.87 -2.60 22.82
CA ASN A 434 7.21 -1.19 22.57
C ASN A 434 6.17 -0.46 21.69
N THR A 435 4.91 -0.47 22.11
CA THR A 435 3.80 0.26 21.49
C THR A 435 3.39 1.44 22.35
N PHE A 436 3.40 2.66 21.80
CA PHE A 436 3.23 3.89 22.57
C PHE A 436 2.19 4.83 21.96
N ALA A 437 1.38 5.44 22.83
CA ALA A 437 0.46 6.51 22.43
C ALA A 437 1.17 7.88 22.52
N VAL A 438 1.41 8.53 21.38
CA VAL A 438 1.99 9.88 21.28
C VAL A 438 0.89 10.89 20.99
N PRO A 439 0.51 11.73 21.95
CA PRO A 439 -0.70 12.53 21.83
C PRO A 439 -0.61 13.65 20.79
N LEU A 440 -1.76 13.99 20.20
CA LEU A 440 -1.94 15.15 19.32
C LEU A 440 -2.87 16.15 20.02
N GLY A 441 -2.38 17.33 20.40
CA GLY A 441 -3.20 18.30 21.15
C GLY A 441 -2.36 19.23 22.02
N ARG A 442 -2.94 19.72 23.12
CA ARG A 442 -2.28 20.66 24.06
C ARG A 442 -2.28 20.10 25.49
N ARG A 443 -1.12 20.09 26.17
CA ARG A 443 -0.94 19.67 27.58
C ARG A 443 -0.02 20.63 28.32
N GLY A 444 -0.43 21.11 29.50
CA GLY A 444 0.40 21.99 30.35
C GLY A 444 0.92 23.23 29.61
N GLY A 445 0.10 23.83 28.76
CA GLY A 445 0.47 24.97 27.91
C GLY A 445 1.28 24.64 26.64
N ARG A 446 1.69 23.38 26.42
CA ARG A 446 2.51 22.94 25.28
C ARG A 446 1.69 22.21 24.23
N VAL A 447 2.03 22.39 22.96
CA VAL A 447 1.42 21.69 21.81
C VAL A 447 2.24 20.46 21.43
N ILE A 448 1.58 19.33 21.16
CA ILE A 448 2.18 18.07 20.72
C ILE A 448 1.51 17.66 19.41
N LEU A 449 2.31 17.26 18.41
CA LEU A 449 1.85 16.94 17.06
C LEU A 449 1.90 15.43 16.76
N GLY A 450 1.56 14.59 17.73
CA GLY A 450 1.80 13.15 17.64
C GLY A 450 3.28 12.86 17.40
N SER A 451 3.57 11.82 16.60
CA SER A 451 4.94 11.41 16.26
C SER A 451 5.78 12.49 15.57
N LEU A 452 5.18 13.53 14.97
CA LEU A 452 5.96 14.65 14.40
C LEU A 452 6.72 15.46 15.47
N VAL A 453 6.39 15.30 16.77
CA VAL A 453 7.19 15.87 17.87
C VAL A 453 8.65 15.41 17.83
N PHE A 454 8.90 14.23 17.26
CA PHE A 454 10.22 13.61 17.16
C PHE A 454 11.19 14.35 16.21
N LEU A 455 10.69 15.28 15.39
CA LEU A 455 11.54 16.17 14.58
C LEU A 455 12.24 17.24 15.43
N SER A 456 11.60 17.67 16.53
CA SER A 456 12.10 18.77 17.37
C SER A 456 12.62 18.28 18.73
N ARG A 457 12.22 17.09 19.18
CA ARG A 457 12.53 16.56 20.52
C ARG A 457 12.75 15.06 20.48
N ARG A 458 13.81 14.57 21.13
CA ARG A 458 14.07 13.12 21.29
C ARG A 458 13.54 12.56 22.61
N THR A 459 13.44 13.40 23.62
CA THR A 459 12.91 13.04 24.93
C THR A 459 11.39 13.14 24.92
N LEU A 460 10.76 12.06 25.35
CA LEU A 460 9.33 11.99 25.55
C LEU A 460 8.91 12.99 26.64
N PRO A 461 8.03 13.95 26.37
CA PRO A 461 7.37 14.70 27.44
C PRO A 461 6.27 13.79 28.00
N ASN A 462 6.58 13.03 29.07
CA ASN A 462 5.68 12.09 29.74
C ASN A 462 4.80 11.33 28.74
N LEU A 463 5.38 10.39 27.97
CA LEU A 463 4.56 9.24 27.57
C LEU A 463 3.95 8.73 28.86
N LEU A 464 2.64 8.54 28.92
CA LEU A 464 2.11 7.59 29.87
C LEU A 464 2.76 6.26 29.46
N PRO A 465 3.75 5.72 30.18
CA PRO A 465 3.98 4.30 30.07
C PRO A 465 2.66 3.68 30.51
N TYR A 466 2.33 2.53 29.94
CA TYR A 466 1.28 1.72 30.50
C TYR A 466 1.65 1.39 31.96
N CYS A 467 1.12 2.18 32.91
CA CYS A 467 1.08 1.98 34.38
C CYS A 467 0.79 3.33 35.09
N GLU A 468 -0.45 3.84 35.04
CA GLU A 468 -0.94 4.78 36.07
C GLU A 468 -2.40 4.45 36.38
N GLY A 469 -2.66 3.98 37.61
CA GLY A 469 -4.02 3.70 38.05
C GLY A 469 -4.25 2.88 39.32
N HIS A 470 -3.24 2.52 40.12
CA HIS A 470 -3.50 1.98 41.46
C HIS A 470 -2.79 2.83 42.52
N PRO A 471 -3.44 3.17 43.65
CA PRO A 471 -2.79 3.83 44.77
C PRO A 471 -1.60 2.98 45.20
N ALA A 472 -0.45 3.63 45.32
CA ALA A 472 0.80 3.00 45.68
C ALA A 472 0.70 2.36 47.06
N GLU A 473 0.75 1.03 47.10
CA GLU A 473 1.56 0.29 48.07
C GLU A 473 2.15 -0.93 47.35
N ARG A 474 3.49 -0.96 47.30
CA ARG A 474 4.35 -2.03 46.76
C ARG A 474 4.41 -2.14 45.23
N ALA A 475 4.83 -1.05 44.59
CA ALA A 475 5.52 -1.10 43.31
C ALA A 475 6.97 -1.54 43.54
N SER A 476 7.27 -2.79 43.20
CA SER A 476 8.64 -3.27 43.09
C SER A 476 9.33 -2.61 41.89
N ILE A 477 10.32 -1.77 42.21
CA ILE A 477 11.59 -1.54 41.49
C ILE A 477 11.44 -1.10 40.03
N VAL A 478 11.16 0.19 39.86
CA VAL A 478 11.99 1.03 38.98
C VAL A 478 12.56 2.09 39.92
N ASP A 479 13.87 2.07 40.10
CA ASP A 479 14.58 3.00 40.98
C ASP A 479 14.11 4.45 40.78
N GLU A 480 13.97 5.12 41.92
CA GLU A 480 13.89 6.57 42.03
C GLU A 480 14.99 7.21 41.16
N GLY A 481 14.62 7.77 40.00
CA GLY A 481 15.55 8.47 39.09
C GLY A 481 15.49 8.11 37.59
N GLY A 482 14.62 7.18 37.17
CA GLY A 482 14.57 6.71 35.77
C GLY A 482 14.05 7.72 34.73
N THR A 483 14.96 8.27 33.93
CA THR A 483 14.73 9.04 32.68
C THR A 483 13.57 8.49 31.80
N PRO A 484 12.71 9.32 31.17
CA PRO A 484 11.71 8.83 30.21
C PRO A 484 12.36 7.99 29.09
N PRO A 485 11.69 6.93 28.57
CA PRO A 485 12.27 6.06 27.56
C PRO A 485 12.68 6.86 26.31
N LYS A 486 13.97 6.98 26.03
CA LYS A 486 14.39 7.65 24.79
C LYS A 486 14.01 6.77 23.61
N ILE A 487 13.35 7.34 22.61
CA ILE A 487 13.19 6.67 21.32
C ILE A 487 14.58 6.26 20.80
N PRO A 488 14.74 5.07 20.21
CA PRO A 488 15.99 4.68 19.56
C PRO A 488 16.54 5.78 18.65
N ASP A 489 17.84 6.04 18.73
CA ASP A 489 18.48 7.07 17.89
C ASP A 489 18.33 6.80 16.41
N ARG A 490 18.37 5.52 16.03
CA ARG A 490 18.20 5.06 14.66
C ARG A 490 17.47 3.73 14.57
N PHE A 491 16.76 3.55 13.46
CA PHE A 491 16.09 2.32 13.06
C PHE A 491 16.74 1.72 11.82
N SER A 492 16.67 0.39 11.72
CA SER A 492 17.14 -0.38 10.57
C SER A 492 16.08 -0.45 9.46
N LEU A 493 14.81 -0.38 9.83
CA LEU A 493 13.68 -0.28 8.93
C LEU A 493 12.63 0.66 9.55
N VAL A 494 12.06 1.55 8.74
CA VAL A 494 10.84 2.27 9.10
C VAL A 494 9.76 1.90 8.10
N ILE A 495 8.68 1.28 8.56
CA ILE A 495 7.52 0.91 7.73
C ILE A 495 6.30 1.68 8.21
N MET A 496 5.52 2.30 7.32
CA MET A 496 4.29 2.99 7.74
C MET A 496 3.30 3.27 6.61
N ASN A 497 2.05 3.46 6.98
CA ASN A 497 1.02 4.14 6.18
C ASN A 497 0.62 5.43 6.93
N PRO A 498 1.24 6.57 6.62
CA PRO A 498 1.05 7.80 7.39
C PRO A 498 -0.30 8.47 7.07
N PRO A 499 -0.84 9.31 7.95
CA PRO A 499 -2.09 10.03 7.69
C PRO A 499 -2.02 10.96 6.45
N PHE A 500 -3.08 10.96 5.62
CA PHE A 500 -3.23 11.81 4.43
C PHE A 500 -4.17 13.00 4.66
N THR A 501 -3.91 13.85 5.63
CA THR A 501 -4.70 15.08 5.81
C THR A 501 -4.27 16.13 4.78
N ARG A 502 -5.15 16.41 3.81
CA ARG A 502 -5.07 17.63 2.99
C ARG A 502 -5.63 18.81 3.78
N ALA A 503 -5.23 20.03 3.43
CA ALA A 503 -5.68 21.27 4.06
C ALA A 503 -7.21 21.52 3.98
N THR A 504 -7.96 20.65 3.30
CA THR A 504 -9.41 20.73 3.08
C THR A 504 -10.24 19.91 4.08
N GLY A 505 -9.65 19.41 5.17
CA GLY A 505 -10.35 18.63 6.19
C GLY A 505 -10.61 17.19 5.76
N ARG A 506 -10.73 16.29 6.75
CA ARG A 506 -11.21 14.93 6.54
C ARG A 506 -12.73 15.01 6.33
N GLY A 507 -13.22 14.68 5.13
CA GLY A 507 -14.65 14.42 4.89
C GLY A 507 -15.55 15.62 4.52
N GLY A 508 -15.00 16.73 4.03
CA GLY A 508 -15.81 17.77 3.36
C GLY A 508 -16.90 18.44 4.21
N ARG A 509 -16.87 18.31 5.54
CA ARG A 509 -17.81 19.00 6.44
C ARG A 509 -17.62 20.53 6.31
N SER A 510 -18.71 21.25 6.13
CA SER A 510 -18.75 22.71 6.23
C SER A 510 -18.16 23.14 7.58
N GLY A 511 -17.05 23.89 7.55
CA GLY A 511 -16.32 24.36 8.75
C GLY A 511 -15.07 23.56 9.14
N GLY A 512 -14.78 22.40 8.52
CA GLY A 512 -13.66 21.53 8.89
C GLY A 512 -12.33 21.90 8.21
N GLY A 513 -11.58 22.87 8.73
CA GLY A 513 -10.21 23.14 8.29
C GLY A 513 -9.21 22.03 8.68
N LEU A 514 -7.90 22.30 8.54
CA LEU A 514 -6.83 21.44 9.08
C LEU A 514 -7.09 21.12 10.57
N PHE A 515 -6.99 19.84 10.95
CA PHE A 515 -7.33 19.34 12.29
C PHE A 515 -8.77 19.63 12.76
N GLY A 516 -9.75 19.65 11.83
CA GLY A 516 -11.17 19.90 12.15
C GLY A 516 -11.85 18.85 13.06
N PHE A 517 -11.15 17.78 13.45
CA PHE A 517 -11.58 16.86 14.50
C PHE A 517 -11.23 17.35 15.92
N ILE A 518 -10.46 18.44 16.07
CA ILE A 518 -10.25 19.09 17.36
C ILE A 518 -11.37 20.12 17.55
N PRO A 519 -12.36 19.88 18.44
CA PRO A 519 -13.54 20.73 18.56
C PRO A 519 -13.22 22.08 19.24
N ASP A 520 -12.23 22.09 20.13
CA ASP A 520 -11.76 23.29 20.81
C ASP A 520 -10.95 24.17 19.84
N GLU A 521 -11.48 25.35 19.53
CA GLU A 521 -10.89 26.27 18.57
C GLU A 521 -9.53 26.85 19.02
N GLU A 522 -9.34 27.04 20.33
CA GLU A 522 -8.08 27.56 20.89
C GLU A 522 -6.98 26.50 20.77
N VAL A 523 -7.30 25.25 21.13
CA VAL A 523 -6.40 24.10 20.97
C VAL A 523 -6.11 23.86 19.49
N ARG A 524 -7.13 23.86 18.63
CA ARG A 524 -6.99 23.67 17.18
C ARG A 524 -6.09 24.74 16.57
N SER A 525 -6.31 26.01 16.92
CA SER A 525 -5.49 27.12 16.46
C SER A 525 -4.03 27.01 16.90
N ALA A 526 -3.77 26.57 18.14
CA ALA A 526 -2.42 26.33 18.63
C ALA A 526 -1.72 25.17 17.90
N VAL A 527 -2.44 24.06 17.67
CA VAL A 527 -1.96 22.89 16.90
C VAL A 527 -1.63 23.29 15.46
N VAL A 528 -2.51 24.05 14.79
CA VAL A 528 -2.27 24.53 13.42
C VAL A 528 -1.05 25.42 13.33
N ARG A 529 -0.81 26.31 14.32
CA ARG A 529 0.38 27.17 14.35
C ARG A 529 1.67 26.35 14.47
N GLU A 530 1.72 25.40 15.40
CA GLU A 530 2.90 24.55 15.57
C GLU A 530 3.13 23.64 14.35
N TYR A 531 2.06 23.11 13.76
CA TYR A 531 2.13 22.33 12.53
C TYR A 531 2.74 23.13 11.37
N ARG A 532 2.30 24.39 11.18
CA ARG A 532 2.89 25.29 10.17
C ARG A 532 4.38 25.53 10.43
N ARG A 533 4.78 25.72 11.69
CA ARG A 533 6.19 25.89 12.08
C ARG A 533 7.03 24.67 11.70
N VAL A 534 6.58 23.46 12.04
CA VAL A 534 7.26 22.20 11.68
C VAL A 534 7.33 22.05 10.17
N ARG A 535 6.22 22.27 9.46
CA ARG A 535 6.18 22.22 8.00
C ARG A 535 7.18 23.20 7.36
N ASP A 536 7.27 24.42 7.86
CA ASP A 536 8.18 25.43 7.30
C ASP A 536 9.66 25.12 7.58
N LEU A 537 9.96 24.45 8.72
CA LEU A 537 11.28 23.88 8.99
C LEU A 537 11.62 22.79 7.97
N VAL A 538 10.76 21.77 7.84
CA VAL A 538 10.95 20.64 6.91
C VAL A 538 11.11 21.13 5.47
N ARG A 539 10.30 22.12 5.06
CA ARG A 539 10.42 22.74 3.74
C ARG A 539 11.81 23.32 3.50
N ARG A 540 12.36 24.08 4.46
CA ARG A 540 13.69 24.70 4.32
C ARG A 540 14.79 23.65 4.22
N ASP A 541 14.73 22.62 5.06
CA ASP A 541 15.71 21.52 5.03
C ASP A 541 15.68 20.78 3.69
N LEU A 542 14.48 20.45 3.21
CA LEU A 542 14.31 19.78 1.92
C LEU A 542 14.77 20.64 0.74
N GLN A 543 14.52 21.95 0.79
CA GLN A 543 15.01 22.90 -0.23
C GLN A 543 16.54 22.94 -0.27
N ALA A 544 17.20 22.84 0.89
CA ALA A 544 18.66 22.76 0.96
C ALA A 544 19.18 21.44 0.36
N THR A 545 18.59 20.30 0.70
CA THR A 545 18.99 18.98 0.15
C THR A 545 18.72 18.85 -1.35
N SER A 546 17.69 19.53 -1.87
CA SER A 546 17.23 19.37 -3.26
C SER A 546 17.78 20.44 -4.22
N ARG A 547 18.75 21.25 -3.78
CA ARG A 547 19.22 22.44 -4.50
C ARG A 547 19.73 22.09 -5.90
N ASP A 548 20.60 21.09 -6.00
CA ASP A 548 21.26 20.73 -7.26
C ASP A 548 20.25 20.21 -8.28
N VAL A 549 19.38 19.30 -7.84
CA VAL A 549 18.30 18.73 -8.66
C VAL A 549 17.29 19.79 -9.12
N TYR A 550 17.00 20.78 -8.27
CA TYR A 550 16.13 21.89 -8.64
C TYR A 550 16.80 22.82 -9.67
N GLN A 551 18.09 23.09 -9.54
CA GLN A 551 18.86 23.91 -10.48
C GLN A 551 18.97 23.25 -11.86
N GLU A 552 19.12 21.92 -11.92
CA GLU A 552 19.11 21.14 -13.18
C GLU A 552 17.79 21.29 -13.97
N LEU A 553 16.69 21.69 -13.33
CA LEU A 553 15.45 21.97 -14.03
C LEU A 553 15.46 23.31 -14.78
N GLY A 554 16.43 24.19 -14.57
CA GLY A 554 16.65 25.37 -15.43
C GLY A 554 15.53 26.42 -15.48
N ALA A 555 14.52 26.35 -14.60
CA ALA A 555 13.35 27.24 -14.62
C ALA A 555 12.95 27.72 -13.22
N ASP A 556 12.49 28.98 -13.08
CA ASP A 556 11.95 29.54 -11.82
C ASP A 556 10.57 28.93 -11.51
N LEU A 557 10.58 27.67 -11.07
CA LEU A 557 9.40 26.85 -10.76
C LEU A 557 9.19 26.82 -9.25
N ARG A 558 8.87 27.97 -8.64
CA ARG A 558 8.73 28.09 -7.18
C ARG A 558 7.64 27.18 -6.62
N GLU A 559 6.68 26.75 -7.43
CA GLU A 559 5.62 25.83 -6.99
C GLU A 559 6.17 24.46 -6.58
N LEU A 560 7.28 24.01 -7.17
CA LEU A 560 7.95 22.75 -6.80
C LEU A 560 8.55 22.79 -5.39
N LEU A 561 8.83 23.99 -4.88
CA LEU A 561 9.40 24.20 -3.55
C LEU A 561 8.33 24.25 -2.45
N SER A 562 7.04 24.14 -2.82
CA SER A 562 5.91 24.15 -1.89
C SER A 562 5.45 22.74 -1.52
N ILE A 563 5.48 22.42 -0.23
CA ILE A 563 5.05 21.11 0.29
C ILE A 563 3.62 21.10 0.85
N GLY A 564 2.92 22.23 0.82
CA GLY A 564 1.64 22.38 1.53
C GLY A 564 0.54 21.40 1.08
N GLN A 565 0.48 21.09 -0.22
CA GLN A 565 -0.53 20.17 -0.78
C GLN A 565 -0.13 18.69 -0.66
N ALA A 566 1.12 18.40 -0.28
CA ALA A 566 1.55 17.02 -0.03
C ALA A 566 0.97 16.47 1.29
N GLY A 567 0.54 17.35 2.21
CA GLY A 567 -0.08 16.95 3.48
C GLY A 567 0.93 16.35 4.47
N GLU A 568 0.42 15.63 5.46
CA GLU A 568 1.21 15.03 6.54
C GLU A 568 2.14 13.91 6.07
N GLY A 569 1.78 13.15 5.03
CA GLY A 569 2.59 12.04 4.52
C GLY A 569 4.03 12.42 4.16
N LEU A 570 4.25 13.63 3.60
CA LEU A 570 5.60 14.13 3.32
C LEU A 570 6.40 14.42 4.61
N LEU A 571 5.74 14.93 5.66
CA LEU A 571 6.40 15.21 6.94
C LEU A 571 6.82 13.90 7.65
N PHE A 572 6.00 12.86 7.56
CA PHE A 572 6.32 11.53 8.07
C PHE A 572 7.43 10.85 7.26
N LEU A 573 7.44 11.01 5.93
CA LEU A 573 8.56 10.56 5.09
C LEU A 573 9.86 11.26 5.50
N TYR A 574 9.82 12.57 5.73
CA TYR A 574 10.97 13.31 6.22
C TYR A 574 11.41 12.82 7.61
N LEU A 575 10.48 12.63 8.55
CA LEU A 575 10.76 12.05 9.87
C LEU A 575 11.47 10.70 9.76
N ALA A 576 10.95 9.78 8.95
CA ALA A 576 11.58 8.49 8.73
C ALA A 576 13.01 8.64 8.18
N SER A 577 13.25 9.57 7.25
CA SER A 577 14.59 9.82 6.70
C SER A 577 15.62 10.25 7.75
N ARG A 578 15.17 10.96 8.81
CA ARG A 578 16.03 11.42 9.90
C ARG A 578 16.33 10.31 10.92
N TYR A 579 15.43 9.33 11.04
CA TYR A 579 15.53 8.25 12.02
C TYR A 579 16.05 6.93 11.44
N VAL A 580 16.04 6.73 10.12
CA VAL A 580 16.66 5.54 9.51
C VAL A 580 18.19 5.68 9.46
N LYS A 581 18.91 4.62 9.87
CA LYS A 581 20.38 4.56 9.80
C LYS A 581 20.88 4.45 8.35
N GLU A 582 22.16 4.73 8.14
CA GLU A 582 22.81 4.42 6.85
C GLU A 582 22.75 2.91 6.57
N GLY A 583 22.40 2.52 5.34
CA GLY A 583 22.10 1.14 4.98
C GLY A 583 20.76 0.59 5.53
N GLY A 584 20.02 1.39 6.31
CA GLY A 584 18.66 1.07 6.73
C GLY A 584 17.65 1.33 5.62
N ARG A 585 16.39 0.91 5.83
CA ARG A 585 15.32 1.00 4.83
C ARG A 585 14.13 1.82 5.30
N ILE A 586 13.43 2.40 4.35
CA ILE A 586 12.09 2.94 4.53
C ILE A 586 11.13 2.18 3.60
N ALA A 587 9.93 1.91 4.10
CA ALA A 587 8.87 1.21 3.40
C ALA A 587 7.55 1.94 3.65
N PHE A 588 6.86 2.36 2.60
CA PHE A 588 5.76 3.31 2.73
C PHE A 588 4.59 2.97 1.83
N VAL A 589 3.38 3.11 2.37
CA VAL A 589 2.16 3.33 1.59
C VAL A 589 1.96 4.85 1.49
N LEU A 590 2.00 5.42 0.29
CA LEU A 590 1.84 6.87 0.07
C LEU A 590 0.84 7.14 -1.05
N PRO A 591 0.27 8.35 -1.15
CA PRO A 591 -0.62 8.67 -2.26
C PRO A 591 0.19 8.64 -3.57
N LYS A 592 -0.42 8.19 -4.68
CA LYS A 592 0.23 8.15 -6.01
C LYS A 592 0.73 9.52 -6.46
N SER A 593 0.19 10.60 -5.90
CA SER A 593 0.71 11.97 -6.07
C SER A 593 2.18 12.15 -5.62
N LEU A 594 2.75 11.24 -4.83
CA LEU A 594 4.20 11.19 -4.61
C LEU A 594 4.95 11.09 -5.93
N LEU A 595 4.44 10.31 -6.90
CA LEU A 595 5.08 10.11 -8.20
C LEU A 595 4.83 11.29 -9.14
N THR A 596 3.61 11.84 -9.14
CA THR A 596 3.14 12.77 -10.19
C THR A 596 2.98 14.22 -9.73
N GLY A 597 2.80 14.47 -8.44
CA GLY A 597 2.38 15.76 -7.91
C GLY A 597 3.53 16.76 -7.78
N VAL A 598 3.25 18.01 -8.17
CA VAL A 598 4.17 19.17 -8.02
C VAL A 598 4.66 19.34 -6.58
N SER A 599 3.75 19.30 -5.60
CA SER A 599 4.10 19.52 -4.18
C SER A 599 4.88 18.38 -3.52
N TRP A 600 5.06 17.26 -4.24
CA TRP A 600 5.87 16.12 -3.81
C TRP A 600 7.27 16.13 -4.43
N PHE A 601 7.62 17.13 -5.25
CA PHE A 601 8.94 17.23 -5.87
C PHE A 601 10.09 17.13 -4.85
N LEU A 602 10.01 17.89 -3.76
CA LEU A 602 11.03 17.86 -2.70
C LEU A 602 11.12 16.51 -1.99
N ALA A 603 10.04 15.73 -1.93
CA ALA A 603 10.08 14.36 -1.42
C ALA A 603 10.78 13.40 -2.39
N ARG A 604 10.48 13.51 -3.70
CA ARG A 604 11.19 12.74 -4.72
C ARG A 604 12.68 13.09 -4.76
N ALA A 605 13.03 14.36 -4.61
CA ALA A 605 14.41 14.81 -4.54
C ALA A 605 15.13 14.27 -3.28
N LEU A 606 14.49 14.28 -2.11
CA LEU A 606 15.02 13.62 -0.91
C LEU A 606 15.30 12.12 -1.17
N LEU A 607 14.34 11.40 -1.76
CA LEU A 607 14.49 9.98 -2.08
C LEU A 607 15.62 9.75 -3.10
N LEU A 608 15.75 10.61 -4.10
CA LEU A 608 16.80 10.52 -5.10
C LEU A 608 18.19 10.79 -4.50
N GLU A 609 18.33 11.80 -3.66
CA GLU A 609 19.64 12.25 -3.14
C GLU A 609 20.13 11.41 -1.96
N GLU A 610 19.24 10.98 -1.06
CA GLU A 610 19.63 10.25 0.15
C GLU A 610 19.42 8.73 0.09
N PHE A 611 18.68 8.22 -0.89
CA PHE A 611 18.32 6.81 -0.97
C PHE A 611 18.63 6.18 -2.34
N ASN A 612 18.74 4.85 -2.34
CA ASN A 612 18.41 4.04 -3.50
C ASN A 612 16.93 3.68 -3.39
N VAL A 613 16.10 4.08 -4.35
CA VAL A 613 14.72 3.63 -4.42
C VAL A 613 14.74 2.20 -4.96
N ASP A 614 14.42 1.22 -4.13
CA ASP A 614 14.51 -0.19 -4.50
C ASP A 614 13.25 -0.62 -5.26
N HIS A 615 12.06 -0.21 -4.78
CA HIS A 615 10.78 -0.58 -5.37
C HIS A 615 9.82 0.60 -5.47
N ILE A 616 9.12 0.68 -6.60
CA ILE A 616 7.93 1.50 -6.83
C ILE A 616 6.81 0.57 -7.31
N VAL A 617 5.75 0.38 -6.51
CA VAL A 617 4.63 -0.50 -6.87
C VAL A 617 3.35 0.31 -7.01
N VAL A 618 2.70 0.21 -8.16
CA VAL A 618 1.39 0.84 -8.45
C VAL A 618 0.37 -0.22 -8.85
N SER A 619 -0.92 0.09 -8.69
CA SER A 619 -2.03 -0.79 -9.11
C SER A 619 -2.79 -0.20 -10.29
N TYR A 620 -3.14 -1.06 -11.25
CA TYR A 620 -4.13 -0.86 -12.32
C TYR A 620 -5.28 -1.88 -12.23
N ASP A 621 -5.48 -2.48 -11.05
CA ASP A 621 -6.54 -3.46 -10.81
C ASP A 621 -7.93 -2.78 -10.87
N ARG A 622 -8.70 -3.10 -11.91
CA ARG A 622 -10.04 -2.55 -12.13
C ARG A 622 -11.07 -3.07 -11.14
N ALA A 623 -10.95 -4.33 -10.74
CA ALA A 623 -11.94 -4.99 -9.90
C ALA A 623 -11.80 -4.56 -8.44
N ARG A 624 -10.57 -4.28 -7.99
CA ARG A 624 -10.23 -4.01 -6.58
C ARG A 624 -9.70 -2.60 -6.33
N GLY A 625 -9.67 -1.75 -7.35
CA GLY A 625 -9.22 -0.37 -7.27
C GLY A 625 -7.70 -0.16 -7.26
N TYR A 626 -7.32 1.12 -7.34
CA TYR A 626 -5.94 1.60 -7.49
C TYR A 626 -5.23 1.89 -6.14
N ASN A 627 -5.93 1.66 -5.04
CA ASN A 627 -5.49 1.88 -3.66
C ASN A 627 -4.99 0.59 -3.00
N PHE A 628 -4.19 0.76 -1.96
CA PHE A 628 -3.64 -0.27 -1.06
C PHE A 628 -4.22 -0.16 0.36
N SER A 629 -5.02 0.86 0.64
CA SER A 629 -5.76 1.05 1.87
C SER A 629 -7.26 0.82 1.66
N GLU A 630 -7.96 0.29 2.64
CA GLU A 630 -9.42 0.22 2.68
C GLU A 630 -10.04 1.63 2.75
N SER A 631 -11.30 1.72 2.34
CA SER A 631 -12.14 2.91 2.55
C SER A 631 -11.67 4.18 1.84
N THR A 632 -10.86 4.04 0.78
CA THR A 632 -10.40 5.15 -0.08
C THR A 632 -10.53 4.81 -1.55
N SER A 633 -10.89 5.80 -2.38
CA SER A 633 -10.78 5.73 -3.83
C SER A 633 -9.49 6.40 -4.35
N LEU A 634 -8.68 6.97 -3.45
CA LEU A 634 -7.44 7.65 -3.83
C LEU A 634 -6.39 6.61 -4.24
N SER A 635 -5.82 6.76 -5.43
CA SER A 635 -4.71 5.92 -5.88
C SER A 635 -3.49 6.09 -4.97
N GLU A 636 -2.84 4.97 -4.65
CA GLU A 636 -1.68 4.89 -3.76
C GLU A 636 -0.50 4.22 -4.46
N VAL A 637 0.67 4.31 -3.83
CA VAL A 637 1.93 3.71 -4.28
C VAL A 637 2.63 3.07 -3.08
N LEU A 638 3.19 1.88 -3.28
CA LEU A 638 4.13 1.28 -2.32
C LEU A 638 5.55 1.66 -2.72
N ILE A 639 6.33 2.16 -1.76
CA ILE A 639 7.73 2.54 -1.96
C ILE A 639 8.59 1.78 -0.96
N VAL A 640 9.68 1.18 -1.46
CA VAL A 640 10.79 0.69 -0.63
C VAL A 640 12.05 1.42 -1.06
N ALA A 641 12.79 1.98 -0.12
CA ALA A 641 14.05 2.66 -0.41
C ALA A 641 15.10 2.41 0.68
N THR A 642 16.31 2.09 0.26
CA THR A 642 17.48 1.87 1.12
C THR A 642 18.26 3.17 1.25
N LYS A 643 18.53 3.63 2.47
CA LYS A 643 19.34 4.82 2.73
C LYS A 643 20.77 4.54 2.30
N ARG A 644 21.14 5.13 1.17
CA ARG A 644 22.45 4.97 0.54
C ARG A 644 22.64 6.11 -0.44
N ARG A 645 23.61 6.98 -0.16
CA ARG A 645 24.03 8.02 -1.10
C ARG A 645 24.92 7.39 -2.17
N SER A 646 24.36 7.21 -3.35
CA SER A 646 25.04 6.63 -4.51
C SER A 646 24.46 7.24 -5.80
N ALA A 647 25.32 7.47 -6.80
CA ALA A 647 24.89 7.85 -8.14
C ALA A 647 24.31 6.64 -8.91
N GLU A 648 24.77 5.44 -8.57
CA GLU A 648 24.29 4.18 -9.12
C GLU A 648 23.19 3.57 -8.25
N GLY A 649 22.26 2.89 -8.91
CA GLY A 649 21.11 2.29 -8.25
C GLY A 649 20.14 1.73 -9.26
N ARG A 650 19.45 0.65 -8.89
CA ARG A 650 18.39 0.04 -9.68
C ARG A 650 17.09 0.08 -8.89
N THR A 651 16.01 0.36 -9.60
CA THR A 651 14.65 0.45 -9.06
C THR A 651 13.76 -0.51 -9.82
N LYS A 652 13.10 -1.43 -9.12
CA LYS A 652 12.03 -2.24 -9.68
C LYS A 652 10.73 -1.43 -9.67
N VAL A 653 10.22 -1.11 -10.84
CA VAL A 653 8.90 -0.51 -11.05
C VAL A 653 7.92 -1.64 -11.35
N THR A 654 6.99 -1.89 -10.43
CA THR A 654 5.99 -2.95 -10.52
C THR A 654 4.61 -2.38 -10.76
N VAL A 655 3.94 -2.85 -11.80
CA VAL A 655 2.56 -2.53 -12.15
C VAL A 655 1.70 -3.75 -11.86
N LEU A 656 0.86 -3.69 -10.82
CA LEU A 656 -0.09 -4.75 -10.50
C LEU A 656 -1.32 -4.62 -11.42
N LEU A 657 -1.51 -5.60 -12.31
CA LEU A 657 -2.69 -5.72 -13.16
C LEU A 657 -3.86 -6.35 -12.40
N ARG A 658 -3.54 -7.31 -11.51
CA ARG A 658 -4.46 -7.81 -10.49
C ARG A 658 -3.73 -7.95 -9.15
N LYS A 659 -4.29 -7.35 -8.10
CA LYS A 659 -3.72 -7.35 -6.74
C LYS A 659 -3.92 -8.71 -6.06
N PRO A 660 -3.03 -9.07 -5.12
CA PRO A 660 -3.22 -10.25 -4.27
C PRO A 660 -4.47 -10.14 -3.39
N GLU A 661 -5.13 -11.27 -3.23
CA GLU A 661 -6.34 -11.51 -2.43
C GLU A 661 -6.00 -11.74 -0.96
N THR A 662 -4.96 -12.54 -0.71
CA THR A 662 -4.64 -13.01 0.64
C THR A 662 -3.21 -12.66 1.07
N SER A 663 -2.95 -12.80 2.36
CA SER A 663 -1.64 -12.52 2.95
C SER A 663 -0.53 -13.42 2.36
N LEU A 664 -0.88 -14.68 2.08
CA LEU A 664 0.01 -15.68 1.48
C LEU A 664 0.27 -15.40 0.00
N GLU A 665 -0.77 -15.05 -0.77
CA GLU A 665 -0.60 -14.67 -2.18
C GLU A 665 0.29 -13.42 -2.31
N ALA A 666 0.12 -12.44 -1.43
CA ALA A 666 0.94 -11.23 -1.40
C ALA A 666 2.42 -11.53 -1.09
N LYS A 667 2.68 -12.40 -0.10
CA LYS A 667 4.03 -12.89 0.22
C LYS A 667 4.68 -13.56 -0.98
N ALA A 668 3.97 -14.50 -1.60
CA ALA A 668 4.47 -15.27 -2.72
C ALA A 668 4.77 -14.37 -3.94
N LEU A 669 3.85 -13.44 -4.24
CA LEU A 669 4.04 -12.45 -5.29
C LEU A 669 5.25 -11.56 -5.01
N ALA A 670 5.46 -11.12 -3.76
CA ALA A 670 6.64 -10.34 -3.38
C ALA A 670 7.94 -11.09 -3.69
N LEU A 671 8.03 -12.37 -3.33
CA LEU A 671 9.21 -13.21 -3.58
C LEU A 671 9.46 -13.40 -5.09
N LYS A 672 8.41 -13.55 -5.91
CA LYS A 672 8.55 -13.57 -7.37
C LYS A 672 9.03 -12.24 -7.93
N ILE A 673 8.44 -11.11 -7.51
CA ILE A 673 8.86 -9.75 -7.92
C ILE A 673 10.35 -9.52 -7.59
N LEU A 674 10.88 -10.12 -6.53
CA LEU A 674 12.29 -10.00 -6.17
C LEU A 674 13.20 -10.76 -7.13
N GLY A 675 12.82 -11.96 -7.57
CA GLY A 675 13.63 -12.83 -8.44
C GLY A 675 13.47 -12.61 -9.94
N GLU A 676 12.32 -12.09 -10.38
CA GLU A 676 11.93 -12.06 -11.81
C GLU A 676 11.77 -10.63 -12.35
N GLU A 677 11.77 -10.53 -13.68
CA GLU A 677 11.46 -9.33 -14.48
C GLU A 677 10.43 -9.71 -15.56
N GLY A 678 9.66 -8.74 -16.07
CA GLY A 678 8.60 -8.98 -17.03
C GLY A 678 7.26 -9.33 -16.38
N CYS A 679 6.45 -10.13 -17.08
CA CYS A 679 5.13 -10.55 -16.60
C CYS A 679 5.26 -11.64 -15.53
N VAL A 680 4.81 -11.32 -14.33
CA VAL A 680 4.77 -12.21 -13.17
C VAL A 680 3.32 -12.52 -12.85
N SER A 681 2.97 -13.80 -12.85
CA SER A 681 1.64 -14.26 -12.43
C SER A 681 1.72 -15.29 -11.32
N LEU A 682 0.74 -15.22 -10.43
CA LEU A 682 0.55 -16.17 -9.34
C LEU A 682 -0.94 -16.29 -9.08
N ASN A 683 -1.51 -17.47 -9.31
CA ASN A 683 -2.95 -17.71 -9.19
C ASN A 683 -3.76 -16.69 -10.00
N ARG A 684 -4.46 -15.77 -9.32
CA ARG A 684 -5.24 -14.69 -9.94
C ARG A 684 -4.45 -13.39 -9.99
N SER A 685 -3.42 -13.21 -9.16
CA SER A 685 -2.55 -12.04 -9.17
C SER A 685 -1.68 -11.97 -10.41
N GLU A 686 -1.61 -10.77 -10.98
CA GLU A 686 -0.84 -10.50 -12.18
C GLU A 686 -0.11 -9.17 -12.01
N ALA A 687 1.18 -9.16 -12.33
CA ALA A 687 2.03 -8.00 -12.22
C ALA A 687 3.01 -7.94 -13.39
N TYR A 688 3.41 -6.73 -13.77
CA TYR A 688 4.54 -6.50 -14.64
C TYR A 688 5.66 -5.82 -13.86
N VAL A 689 6.89 -6.30 -14.00
CA VAL A 689 8.08 -5.79 -13.30
C VAL A 689 9.11 -5.31 -14.31
N ARG A 690 9.48 -4.03 -14.21
CA ARG A 690 10.57 -3.44 -14.99
C ARG A 690 11.65 -2.88 -14.09
N VAL A 691 12.91 -3.00 -14.48
CA VAL A 691 14.03 -2.37 -13.79
C VAL A 691 14.41 -1.07 -14.50
N VAL A 692 14.56 0.00 -13.72
CA VAL A 692 15.06 1.29 -14.19
C VAL A 692 16.27 1.72 -13.37
N ASP A 693 17.24 2.33 -14.04
CA ASP A 693 18.41 2.89 -13.35
C ASP A 693 18.08 4.22 -12.65
N LYS A 694 18.82 4.51 -11.59
CA LYS A 694 18.72 5.78 -10.86
C LYS A 694 18.89 7.02 -11.76
N ARG A 695 19.67 6.90 -12.84
CA ARG A 695 19.79 7.96 -13.86
C ARG A 695 18.45 8.27 -14.52
N LYS A 696 17.63 7.25 -14.81
CA LYS A 696 16.29 7.43 -15.38
C LYS A 696 15.35 8.08 -14.37
N LEU A 697 15.44 7.72 -13.07
CA LEU A 697 14.70 8.43 -12.01
C LEU A 697 15.10 9.91 -11.91
N ARG A 698 16.39 10.24 -12.04
CA ARG A 698 16.86 11.64 -12.09
C ARG A 698 16.31 12.38 -13.31
N GLN A 699 16.39 11.76 -14.49
CA GLN A 699 15.82 12.32 -15.73
C GLN A 699 14.31 12.61 -15.59
N ARG A 700 13.58 11.77 -14.85
CA ARG A 700 12.14 11.89 -14.62
C ARG A 700 11.77 12.48 -13.26
N ILE A 701 12.67 13.21 -12.60
CA ILE A 701 12.43 13.71 -11.24
C ILE A 701 11.18 14.58 -11.08
N ALA A 702 10.81 15.30 -12.16
CA ALA A 702 9.58 16.08 -12.22
C ALA A 702 8.33 15.20 -12.06
N ASN A 703 8.34 13.99 -12.63
CA ASN A 703 7.22 13.05 -12.59
C ASN A 703 7.71 11.60 -12.79
N TRP A 704 7.87 10.86 -11.69
CA TRP A 704 8.18 9.42 -11.75
C TRP A 704 7.01 8.57 -12.23
N GLY A 705 5.78 9.12 -12.22
CA GLY A 705 4.58 8.42 -12.70
C GLY A 705 4.64 8.05 -14.17
N ALA A 706 5.43 8.77 -14.98
CA ALA A 706 5.70 8.43 -16.38
C ALA A 706 6.29 7.01 -16.54
N LEU A 707 7.02 6.51 -15.52
CA LEU A 707 7.64 5.19 -15.53
C LEU A 707 6.66 4.04 -15.27
N ALA A 708 5.42 4.35 -14.91
CA ALA A 708 4.34 3.40 -14.67
C ALA A 708 3.00 3.99 -15.15
N ALA A 709 3.04 4.68 -16.29
CA ALA A 709 1.91 5.46 -16.80
C ALA A 709 0.80 4.60 -17.42
N PHE A 710 1.10 3.38 -17.85
CA PHE A 710 0.16 2.49 -18.53
C PHE A 710 0.27 1.07 -17.98
N PRO A 711 -0.82 0.29 -18.07
CA PRO A 711 -0.78 -1.13 -17.72
C PRO A 711 0.01 -1.97 -18.73
N ASP A 712 0.07 -1.53 -20.00
CA ASP A 712 0.89 -2.15 -21.04
C ASP A 712 2.36 -1.67 -20.94
N PRO A 713 3.33 -2.58 -20.81
CA PRO A 713 4.71 -2.20 -20.58
C PRO A 713 5.40 -1.65 -21.81
N GLU A 714 5.11 -2.18 -23.00
CA GLU A 714 5.65 -1.63 -24.25
C GLU A 714 5.17 -0.20 -24.46
N LEU A 715 3.93 0.12 -24.10
CA LEU A 715 3.39 1.48 -24.19
C LEU A 715 4.09 2.45 -23.21
N VAL A 716 4.54 1.96 -22.05
CA VAL A 716 5.38 2.75 -21.13
C VAL A 716 6.74 3.07 -21.75
N GLU A 717 7.37 2.11 -22.43
CA GLU A 717 8.63 2.36 -23.16
C GLU A 717 8.42 3.36 -24.30
N VAL A 718 7.38 3.18 -25.12
CA VAL A 718 7.03 4.12 -26.20
C VAL A 718 6.82 5.52 -25.65
N ALA A 719 6.09 5.66 -24.52
CA ALA A 719 5.88 6.96 -23.90
C ALA A 719 7.16 7.57 -23.34
N ASP A 720 8.07 6.77 -22.76
CA ASP A 720 9.35 7.25 -22.27
C ASP A 720 10.31 7.67 -23.40
N ASP A 721 10.27 6.97 -24.54
CA ASP A 721 10.97 7.36 -25.76
C ASP A 721 10.44 8.68 -26.31
N ILE A 722 9.12 8.84 -26.43
CA ILE A 722 8.49 10.10 -26.86
C ILE A 722 8.90 11.25 -25.93
N LEU A 723 8.85 11.04 -24.62
CA LEU A 723 9.28 12.03 -23.62
C LEU A 723 10.80 12.29 -23.62
N SER A 724 11.58 11.47 -24.32
CA SER A 724 13.01 11.65 -24.56
C SER A 724 13.31 12.18 -25.96
N GLY A 725 12.29 12.50 -26.76
CA GLY A 725 12.44 12.97 -28.14
C GLY A 725 12.74 11.88 -29.15
N LYS A 726 12.28 10.65 -28.92
CA LYS A 726 12.42 9.54 -29.87
C LYS A 726 11.05 9.04 -30.31
N ILE A 727 10.82 8.97 -31.62
CA ILE A 727 9.60 8.42 -32.22
C ILE A 727 10.03 7.41 -33.28
N PHE A 728 9.65 6.14 -33.11
CA PHE A 728 10.08 5.02 -33.96
C PHE A 728 11.60 5.01 -34.23
N GLY A 729 12.40 5.29 -33.20
CA GLY A 729 13.86 5.32 -33.26
C GLY A 729 14.48 6.60 -33.87
N ARG A 730 13.68 7.51 -34.42
CA ARG A 730 14.15 8.81 -34.94
C ARG A 730 14.14 9.86 -33.83
N GLU A 731 15.20 10.66 -33.77
CA GLU A 731 15.26 11.81 -32.86
C GLU A 731 14.44 12.98 -33.40
N ILE A 732 13.60 13.55 -32.54
CA ILE A 732 12.71 14.67 -32.79
C ILE A 732 13.08 15.77 -31.80
N PRO A 733 13.23 17.03 -32.25
CA PRO A 733 13.58 18.12 -31.35
C PRO A 733 12.45 18.35 -30.35
N MET A 734 12.76 18.21 -29.06
CA MET A 734 11.82 18.38 -27.96
C MET A 734 12.35 19.43 -26.99
N ARG A 735 11.45 20.31 -26.54
CA ARG A 735 11.75 21.32 -25.51
C ARG A 735 10.62 21.39 -24.50
N ARG A 736 10.91 21.87 -23.28
CA ARG A 736 9.85 22.04 -22.28
C ARG A 736 8.96 23.22 -22.68
N LEU A 737 7.64 23.05 -22.61
CA LEU A 737 6.71 24.09 -23.01
C LEU A 737 6.93 25.41 -22.26
N GLY A 738 7.32 25.35 -20.98
CA GLY A 738 7.62 26.52 -20.16
C GLY A 738 8.84 27.32 -20.62
N GLU A 739 9.72 26.76 -21.45
CA GLU A 739 10.92 27.39 -22.03
C GLU A 739 10.61 28.12 -23.34
N ILE A 740 9.60 27.68 -24.09
CA ILE A 740 9.18 28.33 -25.35
C ILE A 740 7.89 29.15 -25.23
N ALA A 741 7.10 28.95 -24.16
CA ALA A 741 5.79 29.57 -24.02
C ALA A 741 5.53 30.13 -22.60
N SER A 742 4.71 31.17 -22.58
CA SER A 742 4.00 31.61 -21.38
C SER A 742 2.65 30.88 -21.28
N ILE A 743 2.28 30.50 -20.06
CA ILE A 743 1.02 29.82 -19.76
C ILE A 743 0.14 30.78 -18.97
N GLY A 744 -1.12 30.88 -19.39
CA GLY A 744 -2.10 31.79 -18.84
C GLY A 744 -2.57 31.43 -17.44
N ILE A 745 -3.58 32.17 -16.99
CA ILE A 745 -4.04 32.16 -15.60
C ILE A 745 -4.79 30.89 -15.21
N ASP A 746 -4.75 30.56 -13.92
CA ASP A 746 -5.56 29.47 -13.37
C ASP A 746 -7.03 29.87 -13.12
N ARG A 747 -7.87 28.86 -12.84
CA ARG A 747 -9.30 29.03 -12.58
C ARG A 747 -9.60 30.02 -11.45
N ARG A 748 -8.78 30.03 -10.38
CA ARG A 748 -9.00 30.93 -9.25
C ARG A 748 -8.70 32.36 -9.68
N GLN A 749 -7.55 32.59 -10.31
CA GLN A 749 -7.20 33.89 -10.88
C GLN A 749 -8.24 34.38 -11.88
N PHE A 750 -8.81 33.48 -12.69
CA PHE A 750 -9.88 33.82 -13.63
C PHE A 750 -11.12 34.34 -12.89
N HIS A 751 -11.64 33.60 -11.90
CA HIS A 751 -12.84 34.03 -11.16
C HIS A 751 -12.59 35.27 -10.28
N ASP A 752 -11.37 35.47 -9.79
CA ASP A 752 -10.99 36.64 -9.00
C ASP A 752 -10.89 37.91 -9.87
N ASN A 753 -10.68 37.79 -11.20
CA ASN A 753 -10.41 38.93 -12.09
C ASN A 753 -11.39 39.08 -13.26
N PHE A 754 -12.37 38.20 -13.43
CA PHE A 754 -13.32 38.27 -14.55
C PHE A 754 -14.72 37.85 -14.17
N THR A 755 -15.70 38.40 -14.87
CA THR A 755 -17.11 37.98 -14.78
C THR A 755 -17.63 37.59 -16.14
N ARG A 756 -18.38 36.49 -16.18
CA ARG A 756 -19.00 36.01 -17.41
C ARG A 756 -20.04 37.01 -17.90
N ALA A 757 -19.97 37.34 -19.18
CA ALA A 757 -20.91 38.16 -19.92
C ALA A 757 -21.31 37.47 -21.22
N ARG A 758 -22.27 38.06 -21.93
CA ARG A 758 -22.61 37.65 -23.30
C ARG A 758 -21.45 37.99 -24.22
N LEU A 759 -21.16 37.12 -25.19
CA LEU A 759 -20.19 37.40 -26.24
C LEU A 759 -20.60 38.68 -27.00
N GLY A 760 -19.68 39.62 -27.19
CA GLY A 760 -19.94 40.91 -27.84
C GLY A 760 -20.60 41.98 -26.97
N ALA A 761 -20.75 41.76 -25.65
CA ALA A 761 -21.18 42.81 -24.73
C ALA A 761 -20.13 43.96 -24.68
N PRO A 762 -20.54 45.22 -24.38
CA PRO A 762 -19.61 46.32 -24.18
C PRO A 762 -18.54 45.95 -23.14
N ASP A 763 -17.29 46.30 -23.43
CA ASP A 763 -16.12 46.04 -22.57
C ASP A 763 -15.83 44.56 -22.25
N ALA A 764 -16.48 43.62 -22.94
CA ALA A 764 -16.25 42.20 -22.75
C ALA A 764 -15.19 41.68 -23.73
N PHE A 765 -14.14 41.04 -23.19
CA PHE A 765 -13.16 40.30 -23.98
C PHE A 765 -13.68 38.92 -24.39
N PRO A 766 -13.24 38.34 -25.51
CA PRO A 766 -13.65 37.01 -25.93
C PRO A 766 -13.06 35.92 -25.02
N ALA A 767 -13.88 34.90 -24.73
CA ALA A 767 -13.47 33.76 -23.92
C ALA A 767 -14.04 32.43 -24.41
N VAL A 768 -13.31 31.35 -24.13
CA VAL A 768 -13.82 29.99 -24.18
C VAL A 768 -14.21 29.59 -22.76
N TYR A 769 -15.49 29.65 -22.47
CA TYR A 769 -16.05 29.38 -21.15
C TYR A 769 -16.69 27.99 -21.08
N GLY A 770 -16.34 27.22 -20.06
CA GLY A 770 -16.82 25.86 -19.89
C GLY A 770 -15.93 24.81 -20.59
N GLY A 771 -16.02 23.57 -20.12
CA GLY A 771 -15.23 22.44 -20.60
C GLY A 771 -16.10 21.26 -21.02
N ALA A 772 -17.34 21.52 -21.41
CA ALA A 772 -18.27 20.50 -21.91
C ALA A 772 -17.70 19.81 -23.16
N GLU A 773 -18.17 18.59 -23.42
CA GLU A 773 -17.74 17.78 -24.56
C GLU A 773 -17.83 18.55 -25.89
N ALA A 774 -18.90 19.34 -26.09
CA ALA A 774 -19.10 20.19 -27.26
C ALA A 774 -17.98 21.21 -27.54
N VAL A 775 -17.17 21.58 -26.54
CA VAL A 775 -16.02 22.50 -26.69
C VAL A 775 -14.75 21.76 -27.11
N ARG A 776 -14.76 20.41 -27.06
CA ARG A 776 -13.60 19.54 -27.25
C ARG A 776 -13.84 18.46 -28.32
N THR A 777 -14.80 18.67 -29.21
CA THR A 777 -15.09 17.75 -30.32
C THR A 777 -14.07 17.83 -31.45
N ARG A 778 -13.42 18.99 -31.62
CA ARG A 778 -12.44 19.27 -32.68
C ARG A 778 -11.37 20.27 -32.23
N MET A 779 -10.27 20.37 -32.99
CA MET A 779 -9.14 21.24 -32.61
C MET A 779 -9.51 22.72 -32.75
N ALA A 780 -10.26 23.12 -33.78
CA ALA A 780 -10.66 24.51 -34.00
C ALA A 780 -11.84 24.89 -33.09
N VAL A 781 -11.70 25.98 -32.33
CA VAL A 781 -12.76 26.52 -31.48
C VAL A 781 -13.01 28.01 -31.76
N ARG A 782 -14.20 28.49 -31.39
CA ARG A 782 -14.54 29.92 -31.41
C ARG A 782 -14.88 30.39 -29.99
N PRO A 783 -14.69 31.68 -29.67
CA PRO A 783 -15.20 32.24 -28.43
C PRO A 783 -16.69 31.94 -28.27
N ASN A 784 -17.10 31.48 -27.08
CA ASN A 784 -18.50 31.15 -26.78
C ASN A 784 -19.08 32.03 -25.66
N ALA A 785 -18.28 32.92 -25.09
CA ALA A 785 -18.67 33.84 -24.03
C ALA A 785 -17.85 35.13 -24.09
N GLY A 786 -18.39 36.19 -23.49
CA GLY A 786 -17.64 37.39 -23.14
C GLY A 786 -17.17 37.33 -21.70
N ILE A 787 -16.05 37.98 -21.38
CA ILE A 787 -15.57 38.18 -20.02
C ILE A 787 -15.30 39.66 -19.77
N VAL A 788 -15.97 40.21 -18.76
CA VAL A 788 -15.74 41.59 -18.35
C VAL A 788 -14.65 41.59 -17.28
N PRO A 789 -13.56 42.37 -17.44
CA PRO A 789 -12.47 42.42 -16.48
C PRO A 789 -12.95 43.04 -15.16
N ARG A 790 -12.40 42.51 -14.06
CA ARG A 790 -12.45 43.07 -12.70
C ARG A 790 -11.02 43.09 -12.15
N ASN A 791 -10.75 43.96 -11.18
CA ASN A 791 -9.41 44.05 -10.58
C ASN A 791 -8.33 44.20 -11.66
N ARG A 792 -7.48 43.19 -11.86
CA ARG A 792 -6.38 43.18 -12.85
C ARG A 792 -6.73 42.48 -14.16
N GLY A 793 -8.02 42.25 -14.44
CA GLY A 793 -8.47 41.47 -15.60
C GLY A 793 -7.97 42.01 -16.95
N GLY A 794 -7.97 43.33 -17.15
CA GLY A 794 -7.47 43.93 -18.40
C GLY A 794 -5.99 43.62 -18.65
N GLU A 795 -5.15 43.79 -17.63
CA GLU A 795 -3.72 43.44 -17.68
C GLU A 795 -3.49 41.96 -17.97
N LEU A 796 -4.25 41.09 -17.30
CA LEU A 796 -4.15 39.63 -17.47
C LEU A 796 -4.56 39.21 -18.88
N PHE A 797 -5.62 39.79 -19.45
CA PHE A 797 -6.03 39.51 -20.81
C PHE A 797 -4.97 39.94 -21.83
N ALA A 798 -4.44 41.17 -21.71
CA ALA A 798 -3.39 41.67 -22.59
C ALA A 798 -2.11 40.81 -22.53
N SER A 799 -1.77 40.33 -21.33
CA SER A 799 -0.55 39.53 -21.12
C SER A 799 -0.69 38.09 -21.59
N PHE A 800 -1.83 37.45 -21.30
CA PHE A 800 -1.97 35.99 -21.39
C PHE A 800 -2.99 35.48 -22.41
N SER A 801 -3.78 36.36 -23.05
CA SER A 801 -4.69 35.89 -24.11
C SER A 801 -3.90 35.24 -25.25
N SER A 802 -4.41 34.12 -25.75
CA SER A 802 -3.79 33.37 -26.83
C SER A 802 -4.81 32.55 -27.60
N ARG A 803 -4.42 32.06 -28.77
CA ARG A 803 -5.22 31.15 -29.58
C ARG A 803 -5.07 29.70 -29.14
N LEU A 804 -3.90 29.27 -28.70
CA LEU A 804 -3.67 27.91 -28.23
C LEU A 804 -4.19 27.73 -26.80
N LEU A 805 -4.99 26.69 -26.59
CA LEU A 805 -5.60 26.34 -25.31
C LEU A 805 -5.25 24.92 -24.92
N VAL A 806 -4.68 24.77 -23.72
CA VAL A 806 -4.40 23.45 -23.12
C VAL A 806 -5.22 23.26 -21.84
N PRO A 807 -5.68 22.04 -21.53
CA PRO A 807 -6.63 21.83 -20.44
C PRO A 807 -5.99 21.78 -19.04
N ASP A 808 -6.64 22.36 -18.03
CA ASP A 808 -6.35 22.05 -16.61
C ASP A 808 -6.74 20.61 -16.27
N ARG A 809 -7.82 20.11 -16.89
CA ARG A 809 -8.33 18.75 -16.64
C ARG A 809 -8.80 18.08 -17.92
N ILE A 810 -8.60 16.77 -17.98
CA ILE A 810 -9.04 15.92 -19.08
C ILE A 810 -9.86 14.79 -18.49
N ARG A 811 -11.06 14.61 -19.04
CA ARG A 811 -11.86 13.41 -18.83
C ARG A 811 -11.68 12.55 -20.07
N VAL A 812 -10.78 11.56 -19.98
CA VAL A 812 -10.26 10.85 -21.18
C VAL A 812 -11.37 10.13 -21.95
N ASN A 813 -12.41 9.65 -21.27
CA ASN A 813 -13.54 8.98 -21.93
C ASN A 813 -14.51 9.89 -22.68
N THR A 814 -14.45 11.23 -22.52
CA THR A 814 -15.33 12.18 -23.22
C THR A 814 -14.57 13.23 -24.02
N ALA A 815 -13.24 13.23 -23.96
CA ALA A 815 -12.43 14.13 -24.77
C ALA A 815 -12.26 13.52 -26.18
N HIS A 816 -12.35 14.35 -27.22
CA HIS A 816 -12.01 13.96 -28.59
C HIS A 816 -10.64 14.53 -28.97
N VAL A 817 -10.34 15.75 -28.52
CA VAL A 817 -9.01 16.38 -28.65
C VAL A 817 -8.47 16.80 -27.29
N ILE A 818 -7.13 16.90 -27.17
CA ILE A 818 -6.45 17.36 -25.96
C ILE A 818 -6.32 18.87 -25.97
N SER A 819 -5.78 19.42 -27.06
CA SER A 819 -5.51 20.86 -27.22
C SER A 819 -6.45 21.46 -28.25
N THR A 820 -6.81 22.73 -28.06
CA THR A 820 -7.65 23.46 -29.02
C THR A 820 -7.00 24.78 -29.45
N TYR A 821 -7.41 25.26 -30.61
CA TYR A 821 -6.94 26.49 -31.23
C TYR A 821 -8.13 27.39 -31.52
N SER A 822 -8.17 28.54 -30.86
CA SER A 822 -9.20 29.55 -31.04
C SER A 822 -8.89 30.45 -32.24
N ARG A 823 -9.90 30.79 -33.03
CA ARG A 823 -9.75 31.71 -34.17
C ARG A 823 -9.34 33.13 -33.76
N GLU A 824 -9.56 33.48 -32.50
CA GLU A 824 -9.29 34.79 -31.90
C GLU A 824 -8.50 34.58 -30.59
N PRO A 825 -7.64 35.51 -30.15
CA PRO A 825 -7.01 35.40 -28.83
C PRO A 825 -8.06 35.41 -27.72
N VAL A 826 -8.02 34.43 -26.81
CA VAL A 826 -9.00 34.26 -25.73
C VAL A 826 -8.34 33.93 -24.40
N LEU A 827 -9.11 34.06 -23.32
CA LEU A 827 -8.87 33.38 -22.05
C LEU A 827 -9.96 32.32 -21.79
N SER A 828 -9.70 31.46 -20.81
CA SER A 828 -10.66 30.44 -20.39
C SER A 828 -10.66 30.25 -18.86
N ASN A 829 -11.78 29.79 -18.33
CA ASN A 829 -11.93 29.43 -16.93
C ASN A 829 -11.48 27.98 -16.60
N ILE A 830 -11.26 27.15 -17.64
CA ILE A 830 -10.92 25.72 -17.50
C ILE A 830 -9.67 25.35 -18.32
N PHE A 831 -9.38 26.09 -19.38
CA PHE A 831 -8.16 25.92 -20.17
C PHE A 831 -7.14 27.00 -19.83
N TYR A 832 -5.86 26.66 -19.93
CA TYR A 832 -4.78 27.63 -19.94
C TYR A 832 -4.53 28.10 -21.37
N ALA A 833 -4.51 29.42 -21.55
CA ALA A 833 -4.05 30.02 -22.80
C ALA A 833 -2.52 29.94 -22.88
N VAL A 834 -1.99 29.43 -23.98
CA VAL A 834 -0.55 29.22 -24.18
C VAL A 834 -0.06 30.18 -25.26
N ARG A 835 0.81 31.12 -24.90
CA ARG A 835 1.37 32.10 -25.83
C ARG A 835 2.86 31.82 -26.00
N LEU A 836 3.25 31.45 -27.21
CA LEU A 836 4.66 31.29 -27.58
C LEU A 836 5.42 32.61 -27.38
N ARG A 837 6.66 32.53 -26.89
CA ARG A 837 7.56 33.68 -26.76
C ARG A 837 8.16 34.06 -28.11
N GLU A 838 8.43 33.05 -28.92
CA GLU A 838 9.02 33.13 -30.25
C GLU A 838 8.21 32.23 -31.19
N GLY A 839 8.07 32.63 -32.45
CA GLY A 839 7.25 31.92 -33.43
C GLY A 839 5.94 32.65 -33.77
N ASP A 840 5.41 32.32 -34.94
CA ASP A 840 4.22 32.92 -35.54
C ASP A 840 2.97 32.03 -35.35
N GLU A 841 1.92 32.34 -36.10
CA GLU A 841 0.71 31.52 -36.14
C GLU A 841 1.00 30.07 -36.61
N THR A 842 1.94 29.90 -37.55
CA THR A 842 2.38 28.59 -38.07
C THR A 842 2.94 27.72 -36.95
N ALA A 843 3.83 28.27 -36.11
CA ALA A 843 4.37 27.59 -34.93
C ALA A 843 3.28 27.18 -33.94
N THR A 844 2.31 28.06 -33.71
CA THR A 844 1.20 27.80 -32.78
C THR A 844 0.28 26.68 -33.28
N LYS A 845 -0.01 26.65 -34.58
CA LYS A 845 -0.78 25.58 -35.24
C LYS A 845 -0.06 24.24 -35.18
N ALA A 846 1.24 24.21 -35.51
CA ALA A 846 2.06 23.00 -35.43
C ALA A 846 2.12 22.42 -34.02
N LEU A 847 2.25 23.27 -32.99
CA LEU A 847 2.21 22.83 -31.59
C LEU A 847 0.82 22.29 -31.20
N CYS A 848 -0.26 22.91 -31.67
CA CYS A 848 -1.62 22.41 -31.45
C CYS A 848 -1.81 21.03 -32.11
N LEU A 849 -1.30 20.84 -33.32
CA LEU A 849 -1.31 19.56 -34.01
C LEU A 849 -0.54 18.50 -33.22
N TRP A 850 0.70 18.80 -32.81
CA TRP A 850 1.54 17.91 -32.00
C TRP A 850 0.76 17.38 -30.80
N LEU A 851 0.16 18.26 -29.99
CA LEU A 851 -0.58 17.89 -28.78
C LEU A 851 -1.81 17.02 -29.06
N ASN A 852 -2.26 16.95 -30.31
CA ASN A 852 -3.37 16.12 -30.77
C ASN A 852 -2.95 14.91 -31.61
N THR A 853 -1.65 14.70 -31.86
CA THR A 853 -1.10 13.43 -32.37
C THR A 853 -1.13 12.35 -31.28
N THR A 854 -1.04 11.07 -31.65
CA THR A 854 -0.90 9.97 -30.68
C THR A 854 0.31 10.19 -29.78
N PHE A 855 1.42 10.68 -30.33
CA PHE A 855 2.65 10.93 -29.58
C PHE A 855 2.48 12.05 -28.55
N GLY A 856 1.88 13.17 -28.96
CA GLY A 856 1.54 14.26 -28.05
C GLY A 856 0.56 13.80 -26.97
N ILE A 857 -0.49 13.06 -27.33
CA ILE A 857 -1.47 12.51 -26.40
C ILE A 857 -0.80 11.59 -25.37
N LEU A 858 0.01 10.63 -25.81
CA LEU A 858 0.73 9.73 -24.91
C LEU A 858 1.69 10.48 -24.00
N SER A 859 2.39 11.50 -24.50
CA SER A 859 3.27 12.33 -23.69
C SER A 859 2.52 13.10 -22.59
N VAL A 860 1.32 13.60 -22.88
CA VAL A 860 0.47 14.31 -21.92
C VAL A 860 -0.14 13.34 -20.91
N LEU A 861 -0.61 12.18 -21.36
CA LEU A 861 -1.15 11.15 -20.49
C LEU A 861 -0.05 10.57 -19.60
N ALA A 862 1.18 10.37 -20.07
CA ALA A 862 2.29 9.90 -19.24
C ALA A 862 2.65 10.89 -18.12
N ASN A 863 2.52 12.19 -18.36
CA ASN A 863 2.82 13.25 -17.39
C ASN A 863 1.65 13.67 -16.49
N ARG A 864 0.53 12.95 -16.54
CA ARG A 864 -0.67 13.26 -15.77
C ARG A 864 -0.48 13.20 -14.26
N SER A 865 -1.26 14.01 -13.53
CA SER A 865 -1.65 13.67 -12.15
C SER A 865 -3.02 13.02 -12.17
N GLU A 866 -3.07 11.75 -11.76
CA GLU A 866 -4.35 11.04 -11.60
C GLU A 866 -5.06 11.55 -10.35
N THR A 867 -6.34 11.89 -10.53
CA THR A 867 -7.20 12.30 -9.41
C THR A 867 -8.17 11.19 -9.04
N GLU A 868 -8.84 10.59 -10.03
CA GLU A 868 -9.75 9.46 -9.87
C GLU A 868 -9.98 8.79 -11.25
N GLY A 869 -9.53 7.53 -11.42
CA GLY A 869 -9.67 6.80 -12.68
C GLY A 869 -9.16 7.57 -13.91
N MET A 870 -9.99 7.69 -14.95
CA MET A 870 -9.70 8.44 -16.20
C MET A 870 -9.84 9.97 -16.07
N PHE A 871 -10.01 10.50 -14.86
CA PHE A 871 -10.02 11.94 -14.64
C PHE A 871 -8.62 12.45 -14.29
N VAL A 872 -8.06 13.21 -15.22
CA VAL A 872 -6.68 13.69 -15.22
C VAL A 872 -6.63 15.17 -14.86
N GLY A 873 -5.73 15.53 -13.94
CA GLY A 873 -5.35 16.91 -13.64
C GLY A 873 -3.97 17.27 -14.19
N LEU A 874 -3.87 18.43 -14.83
CA LEU A 874 -2.67 18.99 -15.44
C LEU A 874 -2.54 20.46 -15.02
N LYS A 875 -1.94 20.69 -13.84
CA LYS A 875 -1.64 22.04 -13.35
C LYS A 875 -0.68 22.77 -14.30
N MET A 876 -0.67 24.09 -14.22
CA MET A 876 0.27 24.94 -14.95
C MET A 876 1.73 24.46 -14.87
N THR A 877 2.21 24.01 -13.71
CA THR A 877 3.58 23.47 -13.57
C THR A 877 3.80 22.17 -14.34
N HIS A 878 2.79 21.30 -14.46
CA HIS A 878 2.90 20.10 -15.31
C HIS A 878 3.07 20.53 -16.77
N TRP A 879 2.25 21.48 -17.23
CA TRP A 879 2.38 22.02 -18.58
C TRP A 879 3.73 22.70 -18.81
N ARG A 880 4.23 23.52 -17.88
CA ARG A 880 5.57 24.13 -17.98
C ARG A 880 6.70 23.10 -18.14
N LEU A 881 6.57 21.95 -17.49
CA LEU A 881 7.54 20.86 -17.54
C LEU A 881 7.29 19.85 -18.66
N GLN A 882 6.15 19.94 -19.36
CA GLN A 882 5.77 19.02 -20.42
C GLN A 882 6.76 19.14 -21.59
N PRO A 883 7.46 18.06 -21.97
CA PRO A 883 8.19 18.01 -23.22
C PRO A 883 7.19 18.10 -24.38
N VAL A 884 7.43 19.03 -25.29
CA VAL A 884 6.67 19.24 -26.52
C VAL A 884 7.61 19.37 -27.70
N LEU A 885 7.09 19.19 -28.91
CA LEU A 885 7.81 19.46 -30.15
C LEU A 885 8.39 20.87 -30.12
N ASP A 886 9.69 21.01 -30.36
CA ASP A 886 10.36 22.31 -30.38
C ASP A 886 10.07 23.05 -31.69
N VAL A 887 8.91 23.69 -31.74
CA VAL A 887 8.47 24.47 -32.91
C VAL A 887 9.31 25.71 -33.20
N VAL A 888 10.26 26.07 -32.32
CA VAL A 888 11.19 27.19 -32.54
C VAL A 888 12.41 26.75 -33.34
N GLU A 889 12.87 25.51 -33.14
CA GLU A 889 14.06 24.95 -33.81
C GLU A 889 13.74 24.10 -35.05
N LEU A 890 12.47 23.86 -35.36
CA LEU A 890 12.07 23.13 -36.56
C LEU A 890 12.45 23.86 -37.85
N GLU A 891 12.80 23.08 -38.88
CA GLU A 891 12.98 23.61 -40.22
C GLU A 891 11.69 24.31 -40.72
N PRO A 892 11.79 25.50 -41.34
CA PRO A 892 10.61 26.25 -41.78
C PRO A 892 9.67 25.48 -42.72
N GLU A 893 10.21 24.57 -43.53
CA GLU A 893 9.44 23.70 -44.41
C GLU A 893 8.58 22.70 -43.63
N VAL A 894 9.19 22.01 -42.66
CA VAL A 894 8.50 21.08 -41.76
C VAL A 894 7.43 21.82 -40.98
N LEU A 895 7.75 22.99 -40.44
CA LEU A 895 6.81 23.81 -39.68
C LEU A 895 5.58 24.21 -40.50
N ARG A 896 5.78 24.64 -41.75
CA ARG A 896 4.68 24.98 -42.66
C ARG A 896 3.82 23.77 -42.97
N ARG A 897 4.44 22.62 -43.28
CA ARG A 897 3.73 21.37 -43.56
C ARG A 897 2.87 20.93 -42.37
N LEU A 898 3.38 21.04 -41.15
CA LEU A 898 2.60 20.77 -39.93
C LEU A 898 1.41 21.72 -39.75
N ALA A 899 1.57 23.01 -40.07
CA ALA A 899 0.45 23.96 -40.02
C ALA A 899 -0.62 23.68 -41.10
N GLU A 900 -0.21 23.23 -42.29
CA GLU A 900 -1.14 22.81 -43.35
C GLU A 900 -1.93 21.55 -42.96
N ILE A 901 -1.28 20.58 -42.31
CA ILE A 901 -1.95 19.40 -41.75
C ILE A 901 -2.97 19.83 -40.68
N PHE A 902 -2.57 20.74 -39.77
CA PHE A 902 -3.50 21.31 -38.80
C PHE A 902 -4.72 21.92 -39.48
N ASP A 903 -4.53 22.79 -40.48
CA ASP A 903 -5.64 23.47 -41.16
C ASP A 903 -6.60 22.47 -41.83
N ARG A 904 -6.08 21.38 -42.40
CA ARG A 904 -6.88 20.32 -43.04
C ARG A 904 -7.77 19.55 -42.06
N TYR A 905 -7.29 19.28 -40.85
CA TYR A 905 -7.97 18.43 -39.88
C TYR A 905 -8.63 19.19 -38.72
N SER A 906 -8.35 20.49 -38.55
CA SER A 906 -8.77 21.26 -37.37
C SER A 906 -10.29 21.32 -37.15
N GLU A 907 -11.09 21.31 -38.22
CA GLU A 907 -12.56 21.32 -38.16
C GLU A 907 -13.18 19.91 -38.21
N ARG A 908 -12.38 18.84 -38.30
CA ARG A 908 -12.87 17.46 -38.26
C ARG A 908 -13.19 17.06 -36.82
N GLU A 909 -14.22 16.24 -36.66
CA GLU A 909 -14.68 15.74 -35.36
C GLU A 909 -14.29 14.26 -35.24
N PRO A 910 -13.07 13.95 -34.74
CA PRO A 910 -12.71 12.56 -34.45
C PRO A 910 -13.63 11.99 -33.37
N ARG A 911 -13.70 10.66 -33.23
CA ARG A 911 -14.43 9.98 -32.14
C ARG A 911 -13.86 10.32 -30.77
N ARG A 912 -14.47 9.84 -29.68
CA ARG A 912 -13.88 10.02 -28.34
C ARG A 912 -12.52 9.31 -28.28
N LEU A 913 -11.60 9.81 -27.48
CA LEU A 913 -10.21 9.32 -27.44
C LEU A 913 -10.09 7.78 -27.36
N PRO A 914 -10.83 7.04 -26.50
CA PRO A 914 -10.73 5.58 -26.47
C PRO A 914 -11.19 4.90 -27.77
N GLU A 915 -12.20 5.47 -28.43
CA GLU A 915 -12.81 4.97 -29.67
C GLU A 915 -11.93 5.28 -30.89
N GLN A 916 -11.07 6.30 -30.83
CA GLN A 916 -10.15 6.63 -31.92
C GLN A 916 -9.15 5.51 -32.25
N TYR A 917 -8.85 4.68 -31.25
CA TYR A 917 -7.83 3.63 -31.32
C TYR A 917 -8.42 2.23 -31.48
N ASP A 918 -9.75 2.09 -31.60
CA ASP A 918 -10.40 0.78 -31.69
C ASP A 918 -9.85 -0.02 -32.90
N PRO A 919 -9.21 -1.18 -32.68
CA PRO A 919 -8.64 -1.96 -33.78
C PRO A 919 -9.67 -2.46 -34.79
N SER A 920 -10.93 -2.62 -34.37
CA SER A 920 -12.02 -3.04 -35.24
C SER A 920 -12.49 -1.91 -36.17
N GLU A 921 -12.32 -0.66 -35.75
CA GLU A 921 -12.77 0.52 -36.49
C GLU A 921 -11.97 1.77 -36.09
N ILE A 922 -10.71 1.81 -36.55
CA ILE A 922 -9.79 2.92 -36.28
C ILE A 922 -10.35 4.21 -36.87
N ASP A 923 -10.33 5.29 -36.09
CA ASP A 923 -10.81 6.57 -36.56
C ASP A 923 -9.93 7.09 -37.72
N PRO A 924 -10.51 7.39 -38.90
CA PRO A 924 -9.74 7.78 -40.07
C PRO A 924 -9.04 9.13 -39.89
N VAL A 925 -9.62 10.05 -39.10
CA VAL A 925 -9.01 11.36 -38.79
C VAL A 925 -7.78 11.15 -37.92
N ARG A 926 -7.85 10.28 -36.90
CA ARG A 926 -6.71 9.87 -36.06
C ARG A 926 -5.58 9.29 -36.92
N LEU A 927 -5.89 8.33 -37.78
CA LEU A 927 -4.91 7.69 -38.66
C LEU A 927 -4.24 8.71 -39.60
N SER A 928 -5.01 9.59 -40.24
CA SER A 928 -4.44 10.60 -41.14
C SER A 928 -3.56 11.62 -40.42
N ILE A 929 -3.97 12.11 -39.25
CA ILE A 929 -3.18 13.07 -38.46
C ILE A 929 -1.81 12.49 -38.14
N ASP A 930 -1.75 11.26 -37.65
CA ASP A 930 -0.50 10.66 -37.20
C ASP A 930 0.40 10.23 -38.37
N SER A 931 -0.16 9.64 -39.43
CA SER A 931 0.61 9.26 -40.61
C SER A 931 1.22 10.48 -41.32
N GLU A 932 0.45 11.55 -41.53
CA GLU A 932 0.96 12.77 -42.17
C GLU A 932 1.93 13.54 -41.27
N PHE A 933 1.71 13.51 -39.94
CA PHE A 933 2.67 14.07 -38.99
C PHE A 933 4.02 13.36 -39.10
N LEU A 934 4.03 12.02 -39.06
CA LEU A 934 5.26 11.23 -39.17
C LEU A 934 5.98 11.50 -40.48
N GLU A 935 5.25 11.58 -41.59
CA GLU A 935 5.83 11.92 -42.89
C GLU A 935 6.44 13.34 -42.91
N ALA A 936 5.76 14.31 -42.30
CA ALA A 936 6.23 15.69 -42.23
C ALA A 936 7.52 15.84 -41.41
N VAL A 937 7.65 15.09 -40.31
CA VAL A 937 8.87 15.11 -39.47
C VAL A 937 9.94 14.10 -39.92
N GLY A 938 9.75 13.45 -41.08
CA GLY A 938 10.74 12.54 -41.67
C GLY A 938 10.91 11.22 -40.90
N VAL A 939 9.86 10.73 -40.24
CA VAL A 939 9.85 9.44 -39.55
C VAL A 939 9.25 8.37 -40.46
N SER A 940 10.06 7.38 -40.84
CA SER A 940 9.58 6.23 -41.60
C SER A 940 8.87 5.26 -40.67
N CYS A 941 7.55 5.09 -40.86
CA CYS A 941 6.74 4.14 -40.11
C CYS A 941 5.81 3.41 -41.07
N ARG A 942 5.75 2.08 -40.97
CA ARG A 942 4.76 1.29 -41.71
C ARG A 942 3.41 1.41 -41.02
N GLU A 943 2.34 1.43 -41.80
CA GLU A 943 0.99 1.55 -41.26
C GLU A 943 0.67 0.45 -40.23
N GLU A 944 1.20 -0.76 -40.43
CA GLU A 944 1.04 -1.88 -39.50
C GLU A 944 1.62 -1.58 -38.10
N ALA A 945 2.76 -0.90 -38.03
CA ALA A 945 3.39 -0.54 -36.76
C ALA A 945 2.58 0.54 -36.01
N LEU A 946 1.98 1.48 -36.76
CA LEU A 946 1.08 2.47 -36.19
C LEU A 946 -0.23 1.83 -35.68
N ARG A 947 -0.77 0.86 -36.43
CA ARG A 947 -1.94 0.08 -36.01
C ARG A 947 -1.66 -0.79 -34.77
N GLU A 948 -0.47 -1.37 -34.66
CA GLU A 948 -0.04 -2.09 -33.45
C GLU A 948 0.00 -1.16 -32.23
N LEU A 949 0.58 0.04 -32.40
CA LEU A 949 0.57 1.06 -31.35
C LEU A 949 -0.86 1.41 -30.95
N TYR A 950 -1.77 1.61 -31.90
CA TYR A 950 -3.17 1.92 -31.60
C TYR A 950 -3.85 0.79 -30.81
N ALA A 951 -3.60 -0.47 -31.17
CA ALA A 951 -4.16 -1.60 -30.43
C ALA A 951 -3.73 -1.61 -28.96
N ARG A 952 -2.45 -1.32 -28.69
CA ARG A 952 -1.92 -1.19 -27.31
C ARG A 952 -2.50 0.00 -26.56
N VAL A 953 -2.64 1.14 -27.24
CA VAL A 953 -3.29 2.33 -26.67
C VAL A 953 -4.74 2.01 -26.30
N HIS A 954 -5.50 1.40 -27.22
CA HIS A 954 -6.88 1.01 -26.97
C HIS A 954 -7.00 0.06 -25.78
N GLN A 955 -6.20 -1.01 -25.75
CA GLN A 955 -6.21 -1.97 -24.64
C GLN A 955 -5.87 -1.29 -23.30
N SER A 956 -4.86 -0.42 -23.29
CA SER A 956 -4.46 0.34 -22.09
C SER A 956 -5.54 1.30 -21.60
N LEU A 957 -6.20 2.02 -22.52
CA LEU A 957 -7.30 2.93 -22.19
C LEU A 957 -8.53 2.15 -21.69
N GLN A 958 -8.81 0.99 -22.28
CA GLN A 958 -9.86 0.10 -21.77
C GLN A 958 -9.52 -0.32 -20.35
N LEU A 959 -8.34 -0.88 -20.10
CA LEU A 959 -7.90 -1.31 -18.78
C LEU A 959 -7.95 -0.17 -17.74
N TRP A 960 -7.59 1.05 -18.13
CA TRP A 960 -7.64 2.21 -17.25
C TRP A 960 -9.05 2.74 -16.97
N ARG A 961 -10.04 2.44 -17.83
CA ARG A 961 -11.41 2.96 -17.70
C ARG A 961 -12.09 2.60 -16.37
N GLY A 962 -11.60 1.57 -15.65
CA GLY A 962 -12.31 1.00 -14.51
C GLY A 962 -13.66 0.39 -14.98
N SER A 963 -14.32 -0.38 -14.15
CA SER A 963 -15.70 -0.80 -14.41
C SER A 963 -16.67 0.35 -14.14
#